data_AF-A0A534W9D3-F1
#
_entry.id   AF-A0A534W9D3-F1
#
_cell.length_a   1.000
_cell.length_b   1.000
_cell.length_c   1.000
_cell.angle_alpha   90.00
_cell.angle_beta   90.00
_cell.angle_gamma   90.00
#
_symmetry.space_group_name_H-M   'P 1'
#
loop_
_entity.id
_entity.type
_entity.pdbx_description
1 polymer ?
#
loop_
_entity_poly.entity_id
_entity_poly.type
_entity_poly.pdbx_seq_one_letter_code
_entity_poly.pdbx_strand_id
1 'polypeptide(L)'
;MGRRWAVACVVVWATGCGDGGNQKVRSVTDAIAVDPGSYDFGDVALGREERGEVVVRNDGVRTTTVDSIPGTARTPDFEVDGLPLALRAGEAVRLRVRFHPSTLGMRSSRFQLGTPVSSTTQDVDVRGHAVRGLAQLSVQSLDFGDVVLGKTVSLTFNLTNNDGHARTDIRIEPPAGADAGAFHSSREGAISLGAEESVTVQIDFTPARLGAAQATMQITPCPTCSPLPFVLSGNGVISLLDVQPPRIDFGLVRLGSPKEAAFTARNTSKRPLVVTGVTIPAGDYSVQLAGSPAFPLTLAPGQTISGTARFAPTQLGPQERHASIVASDGAPGDLDLLGTGYGPVIDARPNPLDLEAASIGTTRPKKLFLTNVGLDPTGQDPLVVQRVTLKGDPAVWSFSTPPLPWTIGQPGKQGVLTVRFTPNQPRQENAFLVIESNDGLHPSFEVPMTALGRTLLPCQVTVYPSTTVDFGLAPIFHPTTQGFELINSGSEDCIFGEPEITSGGPEFHWPGLVAPNGRTIPPGGRMSVRVEFTPQAAGDYRGQVEFYMSNPGLQAPVVNLRGTGDDGCFSVTPGAVDFGGTTPGCSLPEHFAYATNQCSAPVTVTAARITPGNFSISTIPGLPFTVAPNSQVPIGMRYTANTLGDDVASLQVWISTKAAAFQVGLTAGAVPPNTVLDKWEQSTPKVDMLIVIDNSGSMDDEQKALAANLDHLWNRIALANADFHIAVTSTAMTPYTAGWTQCPGGANGGEAGRFFPVDNSRPRILTPTTPNVKQALFDNTKVGLCHWDERFFDPVLAALTPPLVSSTKAPGTPWPDDGNAGFLRDDARLALLAVSDADDDNDVVNPPPVSEMVGKLSQVKKGALDLISFAGIVGLRMCNNVEQVGTRYMEIARQMNGKLYDICDLNNFGTMLDDALGTLLLPLSSFPLSAHPRDAAAIAVTVNGAARTDFRYDAGTNRIVFPQDALPPPGSHISATYDPNCN
;
A
#
# COMPACT_ATOMS: atom_id res chain seq x y z
N MET A 1 89.29 -5.92 -33.29
CA MET A 1 89.41 -5.86 -34.76
C MET A 1 89.20 -4.40 -35.17
N GLY A 2 90.03 -3.72 -35.98
CA GLY A 2 91.38 -4.04 -36.48
C GLY A 2 91.97 -2.83 -37.26
N ARG A 3 93.30 -2.63 -37.15
CA ARG A 3 94.27 -1.99 -38.10
C ARG A 3 93.83 -0.73 -38.90
N ARG A 4 94.56 0.42 -38.77
CA ARG A 4 95.71 0.89 -39.61
C ARG A 4 95.32 1.13 -41.10
N TRP A 5 95.80 2.12 -41.86
CA TRP A 5 97.18 2.55 -42.26
C TRP A 5 97.18 4.11 -42.43
N ALA A 6 98.25 4.94 -42.36
CA ALA A 6 99.70 4.88 -42.67
C ALA A 6 100.10 5.20 -44.14
N VAL A 7 101.25 5.91 -44.31
CA VAL A 7 102.00 6.40 -45.53
C VAL A 7 102.00 7.96 -45.58
N ALA A 8 103.09 8.75 -45.40
CA ALA A 8 104.52 8.76 -45.84
C ALA A 8 104.70 9.27 -47.30
N CYS A 9 105.50 10.30 -47.62
CA CYS A 9 106.98 10.34 -47.79
C CYS A 9 107.43 11.77 -48.27
N VAL A 10 108.58 12.39 -47.92
CA VAL A 10 110.01 12.18 -48.36
C VAL A 10 110.28 12.69 -49.81
N VAL A 11 111.28 13.53 -50.18
CA VAL A 11 112.45 14.19 -49.49
C VAL A 11 113.15 15.29 -50.37
N VAL A 12 113.65 16.41 -49.77
CA VAL A 12 114.87 17.28 -50.04
C VAL A 12 115.20 17.76 -51.50
N TRP A 13 115.57 19.03 -51.80
CA TRP A 13 116.93 19.68 -51.87
C TRP A 13 116.74 21.13 -52.46
N ALA A 14 117.61 22.15 -52.37
CA ALA A 14 118.66 22.56 -51.41
C ALA A 14 119.24 23.99 -51.75
N THR A 15 120.00 24.60 -50.83
CA THR A 15 121.04 25.69 -50.98
C THR A 15 120.80 27.00 -51.78
N GLY A 16 121.16 28.15 -51.19
CA GLY A 16 121.99 29.17 -51.89
C GLY A 16 121.60 30.65 -51.80
N CYS A 17 122.26 31.38 -50.89
CA CYS A 17 122.54 32.85 -50.82
C CYS A 17 121.84 33.88 -51.75
N GLY A 18 121.38 34.98 -51.15
CA GLY A 18 121.07 36.25 -51.83
C GLY A 18 120.79 37.40 -50.85
N ASP A 19 121.69 38.38 -50.81
CA ASP A 19 121.66 39.57 -49.93
C ASP A 19 120.37 40.41 -49.99
N GLY A 20 120.15 41.22 -48.94
CA GLY A 20 119.22 42.36 -49.00
C GLY A 20 118.56 42.71 -47.68
N GLY A 21 119.27 43.45 -46.82
CA GLY A 21 118.72 43.88 -45.54
C GLY A 21 117.52 44.82 -45.68
N ASN A 22 116.50 44.63 -44.83
CA ASN A 22 115.65 45.73 -44.38
C ASN A 22 115.00 45.37 -43.04
N GLN A 23 115.45 46.03 -41.96
CA GLN A 23 114.71 46.06 -40.70
C GLN A 23 113.42 46.85 -40.93
N LYS A 24 112.32 46.16 -41.27
CA LYS A 24 110.99 46.72 -41.08
C LYS A 24 110.56 46.49 -39.65
N VAL A 25 110.48 47.59 -38.91
CA VAL A 25 109.90 47.70 -37.57
C VAL A 25 108.61 46.88 -37.52
N ARG A 26 108.54 45.88 -36.62
CA ARG A 26 107.26 45.27 -36.26
C ARG A 26 106.45 46.35 -35.53
N SER A 27 105.44 46.89 -36.20
CA SER A 27 104.41 47.72 -35.56
C SER A 27 103.82 46.93 -34.40
N VAL A 28 103.67 47.59 -33.24
CA VAL A 28 102.94 47.02 -32.10
C VAL A 28 101.47 47.02 -32.47
N THR A 29 100.98 45.88 -32.97
CA THR A 29 99.60 45.71 -33.42
C THR A 29 98.85 44.77 -32.49
N ASP A 30 97.71 45.24 -31.99
CA ASP A 30 96.67 44.38 -31.47
C ASP A 30 95.91 43.78 -32.66
N ALA A 31 95.75 42.46 -32.68
CA ALA A 31 95.07 41.74 -33.75
C ALA A 31 94.15 40.69 -33.13
N ILE A 32 92.92 40.60 -33.62
CA ILE A 32 91.93 39.62 -33.18
C ILE A 32 91.44 38.82 -34.37
N ALA A 33 91.10 37.56 -34.12
CA ALA A 33 90.46 36.65 -35.06
C ALA A 33 89.17 36.12 -34.44
N VAL A 34 88.14 35.93 -35.27
CA VAL A 34 86.86 35.34 -34.86
C VAL A 34 86.61 34.07 -35.66
N ASP A 35 86.22 32.99 -34.98
CA ASP A 35 85.96 31.68 -35.57
C ASP A 35 84.70 31.04 -34.95
N PRO A 36 83.64 30.78 -35.74
CA PRO A 36 83.47 31.17 -37.14
C PRO A 36 83.20 32.68 -37.28
N GLY A 37 83.61 33.26 -38.41
CA GLY A 37 83.27 34.65 -38.77
C GLY A 37 81.80 34.86 -39.16
N SER A 38 80.99 33.79 -39.22
CA SER A 38 79.55 33.85 -39.40
C SER A 38 78.83 32.75 -38.64
N TYR A 39 77.61 33.03 -38.16
CA TYR A 39 76.76 32.07 -37.45
C TYR A 39 75.34 32.07 -38.02
N ASP A 40 74.82 30.88 -38.29
CA ASP A 40 73.46 30.66 -38.79
C ASP A 40 72.63 29.94 -37.72
N PHE A 41 71.55 30.59 -37.28
CA PHE A 41 70.62 30.03 -36.30
C PHE A 41 69.58 29.08 -36.92
N GLY A 42 69.52 28.99 -38.26
CA GLY A 42 68.51 28.18 -38.96
C GLY A 42 67.09 28.71 -38.80
N ASP A 43 66.10 27.81 -38.87
CA ASP A 43 64.70 28.12 -38.60
C ASP A 43 64.48 28.24 -37.08
N VAL A 44 64.02 29.42 -36.62
CA VAL A 44 63.69 29.69 -35.21
C VAL A 44 62.26 30.23 -35.13
N ALA A 45 61.46 29.67 -34.21
CA ALA A 45 60.09 30.11 -34.00
C ALA A 45 60.04 31.55 -33.47
N LEU A 46 59.06 32.32 -33.94
CA LEU A 46 58.85 33.72 -33.57
C LEU A 46 58.72 33.88 -32.04
N GLY A 47 59.44 34.85 -31.46
CA GLY A 47 59.47 35.09 -30.01
C GLY A 47 60.12 34.00 -29.17
N ARG A 48 60.78 33.00 -29.77
CA ARG A 48 61.66 32.06 -29.07
C ARG A 48 63.10 32.57 -29.11
N GLU A 49 63.93 32.23 -28.12
CA GLU A 49 65.37 32.53 -28.14
C GLU A 49 66.17 31.27 -28.53
N GLU A 50 67.11 31.42 -29.45
CA GLU A 50 68.15 30.43 -29.72
C GLU A 50 69.56 31.03 -29.52
N ARG A 51 70.52 30.17 -29.16
CA ARG A 51 71.87 30.58 -28.73
C ARG A 51 72.95 29.86 -29.53
N GLY A 52 73.96 30.62 -29.93
CA GLY A 52 75.18 30.17 -30.57
C GLY A 52 76.43 30.64 -29.84
N GLU A 53 77.59 30.11 -30.24
CA GLU A 53 78.89 30.51 -29.71
C GLU A 53 79.83 30.86 -30.86
N VAL A 54 80.57 31.96 -30.73
CA VAL A 54 81.70 32.32 -31.60
C VAL A 54 82.96 32.48 -30.75
N VAL A 55 84.10 32.01 -31.24
CA VAL A 55 85.38 32.08 -30.53
C VAL A 55 86.13 33.33 -30.97
N VAL A 56 86.49 34.20 -30.02
CA VAL A 56 87.38 35.34 -30.28
C VAL A 56 88.75 35.04 -29.68
N ARG A 57 89.79 35.14 -30.50
CA ARG A 57 91.18 34.91 -30.12
C ARG A 57 92.01 36.17 -30.36
N ASN A 58 92.87 36.51 -29.40
CA ASN A 58 93.86 37.58 -29.56
C ASN A 58 95.14 37.02 -30.22
N ASP A 59 95.28 37.30 -31.51
CA ASP A 59 96.46 36.95 -32.33
C ASP A 59 97.55 38.04 -32.27
N GLY A 60 97.32 39.12 -31.52
CA GLY A 60 98.30 40.15 -31.20
C GLY A 60 99.34 39.69 -30.17
N VAL A 61 100.39 40.50 -29.99
CA VAL A 61 101.53 40.20 -29.11
C VAL A 61 101.42 40.81 -27.70
N ARG A 62 100.27 41.39 -27.34
CA ARG A 62 99.97 41.99 -26.04
C ARG A 62 98.53 41.70 -25.62
N THR A 63 98.25 41.78 -24.32
CA THR A 63 96.88 41.77 -23.81
C THR A 63 96.11 42.96 -24.37
N THR A 64 94.93 42.72 -24.93
CA THR A 64 94.04 43.76 -25.46
C THR A 64 92.63 43.60 -24.92
N THR A 65 91.85 44.67 -24.93
CA THR A 65 90.41 44.61 -24.65
C THR A 65 89.67 44.52 -25.98
N VAL A 66 88.87 43.49 -26.16
CA VAL A 66 87.91 43.40 -27.26
C VAL A 66 86.60 44.02 -26.81
N ASP A 67 86.08 44.93 -27.60
CA ASP A 67 84.75 45.50 -27.41
C ASP A 67 84.02 45.56 -28.75
N SER A 68 82.71 45.67 -28.69
CA SER A 68 81.87 45.97 -29.83
C SER A 68 81.91 47.46 -30.17
N ILE A 69 81.69 47.80 -31.45
CA ILE A 69 81.38 49.19 -31.80
C ILE A 69 80.00 49.55 -31.18
N PRO A 70 79.86 50.71 -30.50
CA PRO A 70 78.59 51.13 -29.92
C PRO A 70 77.44 51.10 -30.94
N GLY A 71 76.36 50.38 -30.59
CA GLY A 71 75.19 50.21 -31.45
C GLY A 71 75.26 49.01 -32.40
N THR A 72 76.39 48.31 -32.58
CA THR A 72 76.40 47.09 -33.40
C THR A 72 75.95 45.87 -32.61
N ALA A 73 76.58 45.54 -31.46
CA ALA A 73 76.36 44.26 -30.75
C ALA A 73 74.97 44.02 -30.12
N ARG A 74 74.03 44.96 -30.29
CA ARG A 74 72.62 44.84 -29.90
C ARG A 74 71.75 45.38 -31.04
N THR A 75 71.08 44.47 -31.74
CA THR A 75 70.02 44.77 -32.70
C THR A 75 68.70 44.16 -32.18
N PRO A 76 67.52 44.55 -32.68
CA PRO A 76 66.24 44.13 -32.10
C PRO A 76 66.04 42.62 -31.96
N ASP A 77 66.73 41.82 -32.78
CA ASP A 77 66.61 40.36 -32.81
C ASP A 77 67.91 39.62 -32.52
N PHE A 78 69.06 40.30 -32.48
CA PHE A 78 70.37 39.67 -32.22
C PHE A 78 71.18 40.44 -31.18
N GLU A 79 71.75 39.72 -30.21
CA GLU A 79 72.58 40.27 -29.14
C GLU A 79 73.84 39.43 -28.90
N VAL A 80 74.97 40.07 -28.58
CA VAL A 80 76.23 39.41 -28.22
C VAL A 80 76.55 39.66 -26.76
N ASP A 81 76.76 38.57 -26.01
CA ASP A 81 77.12 38.59 -24.59
C ASP A 81 78.62 38.40 -24.36
N GLY A 82 79.11 39.02 -23.27
CA GLY A 82 80.48 38.86 -22.80
C GLY A 82 81.46 39.91 -23.33
N LEU A 83 80.98 41.09 -23.73
CA LEU A 83 81.79 42.25 -24.12
C LEU A 83 81.50 43.45 -23.19
N PRO A 84 82.49 44.34 -22.92
CA PRO A 84 83.90 44.23 -23.28
C PRO A 84 84.63 43.11 -22.51
N LEU A 85 85.69 42.55 -23.11
CA LEU A 85 86.49 41.46 -22.56
C LEU A 85 87.99 41.68 -22.76
N ALA A 86 88.79 41.47 -21.72
CA ALA A 86 90.25 41.47 -21.83
C ALA A 86 90.77 40.07 -22.23
N LEU A 87 91.58 40.00 -23.28
CA LEU A 87 92.22 38.78 -23.78
C LEU A 87 93.75 38.94 -23.78
N ARG A 88 94.47 38.02 -23.13
CA ARG A 88 95.94 37.93 -23.20
C ARG A 88 96.38 37.48 -24.61
N ALA A 89 97.63 37.74 -24.96
CA ALA A 89 98.18 37.27 -26.24
C ALA A 89 98.06 35.73 -26.36
N GLY A 90 97.45 35.25 -27.44
CA GLY A 90 97.14 33.83 -27.67
C GLY A 90 95.93 33.27 -26.92
N GLU A 91 95.24 34.06 -26.10
CA GLU A 91 94.03 33.63 -25.37
C GLU A 91 92.80 33.65 -26.29
N ALA A 92 91.93 32.65 -26.13
CA ALA A 92 90.69 32.48 -26.89
C ALA A 92 89.51 32.29 -25.94
N VAL A 93 88.44 33.05 -26.13
CA VAL A 93 87.21 32.98 -25.31
C VAL A 93 85.98 32.87 -26.21
N ARG A 94 84.97 32.14 -25.75
CA ARG A 94 83.67 32.02 -26.42
C ARG A 94 82.78 33.20 -26.04
N LEU A 95 82.38 34.00 -27.02
CA LEU A 95 81.25 34.92 -26.90
C LEU A 95 79.97 34.16 -27.22
N ARG A 96 78.89 34.44 -26.49
CA ARG A 96 77.57 33.91 -26.82
C ARG A 96 76.86 34.89 -27.72
N VAL A 97 76.29 34.39 -28.79
CA VAL A 97 75.41 35.13 -29.69
C VAL A 97 74.01 34.59 -29.48
N ARG A 98 73.01 35.45 -29.35
CA ARG A 98 71.60 35.05 -29.24
C ARG A 98 70.77 35.66 -30.36
N PHE A 99 69.81 34.87 -30.84
CA PHE A 99 68.79 35.27 -31.80
C PHE A 99 67.41 35.11 -31.18
N HIS A 100 66.64 36.20 -31.13
CA HIS A 100 65.30 36.26 -30.58
C HIS A 100 64.40 37.06 -31.55
N PRO A 101 63.88 36.42 -32.63
CA PRO A 101 63.16 37.13 -33.68
C PRO A 101 61.83 37.72 -33.21
N SER A 102 61.65 39.01 -33.52
CA SER A 102 60.43 39.79 -33.27
C SER A 102 59.52 39.91 -34.51
N THR A 103 60.01 39.60 -35.71
CA THR A 103 59.22 39.54 -36.95
C THR A 103 59.64 38.36 -37.83
N LEU A 104 58.68 37.82 -38.61
CA LEU A 104 58.87 36.68 -39.52
C LEU A 104 59.80 36.99 -40.71
N GLY A 105 60.42 35.94 -41.25
CA GLY A 105 61.29 35.99 -42.43
C GLY A 105 62.78 35.96 -42.09
N MET A 106 63.63 36.07 -43.12
CA MET A 106 65.08 36.02 -42.97
C MET A 106 65.59 37.28 -42.28
N ARG A 107 66.22 37.12 -41.12
CA ARG A 107 66.87 38.20 -40.37
C ARG A 107 68.38 38.01 -40.45
N SER A 108 69.12 39.11 -40.63
CA SER A 108 70.57 39.11 -40.56
C SER A 108 71.09 40.41 -39.98
N SER A 109 72.26 40.34 -39.36
CA SER A 109 72.99 41.47 -38.79
C SER A 109 74.50 41.25 -38.91
N ARG A 110 75.27 42.33 -38.82
CA ARG A 110 76.73 42.30 -38.81
C ARG A 110 77.23 43.02 -37.57
N PHE A 111 77.96 42.30 -36.73
CA PHE A 111 78.61 42.87 -35.55
C PHE A 111 80.07 43.15 -35.83
N GLN A 112 80.57 44.30 -35.36
CA GLN A 112 81.97 44.66 -35.54
C GLN A 112 82.68 44.65 -34.19
N LEU A 113 83.71 43.82 -34.08
CA LEU A 113 84.59 43.74 -32.91
C LEU A 113 85.86 44.55 -33.18
N GLY A 114 86.22 45.41 -32.23
CA GLY A 114 87.40 46.26 -32.30
C GLY A 114 88.32 46.07 -31.09
N THR A 115 89.51 46.66 -31.19
CA THR A 115 90.44 46.84 -30.06
C THR A 115 90.83 48.32 -29.97
N PRO A 116 91.22 48.85 -28.80
CA PRO A 116 91.56 50.28 -28.64
C PRO A 116 92.71 50.80 -29.51
N VAL A 117 93.52 49.91 -30.09
CA VAL A 117 94.77 50.24 -30.79
C VAL A 117 94.69 49.99 -32.30
N SER A 118 93.77 49.12 -32.76
CA SER A 118 93.64 48.74 -34.17
C SER A 118 92.55 49.55 -34.87
N SER A 119 92.85 50.06 -36.07
CA SER A 119 91.85 50.65 -36.96
C SER A 119 91.12 49.61 -37.83
N THR A 120 91.46 48.32 -37.74
CA THR A 120 90.75 47.23 -38.43
C THR A 120 89.89 46.44 -37.46
N THR A 121 88.61 46.33 -37.79
CA THR A 121 87.59 45.58 -37.05
C THR A 121 87.41 44.19 -37.63
N GLN A 122 86.93 43.24 -36.83
CA GLN A 122 86.49 41.93 -37.31
C GLN A 122 84.96 41.90 -37.37
N ASP A 123 84.44 41.48 -38.52
CA ASP A 123 83.00 41.32 -38.75
C ASP A 123 82.55 39.92 -38.27
N VAL A 124 81.40 39.87 -37.61
CA VAL A 124 80.69 38.64 -37.25
C VAL A 124 79.30 38.71 -37.88
N ASP A 125 79.10 37.98 -38.97
CA ASP A 125 77.84 37.95 -39.70
C ASP A 125 76.88 36.92 -39.09
N VAL A 126 75.75 37.39 -38.56
CA VAL A 126 74.73 36.54 -37.95
C VAL A 126 73.47 36.52 -38.80
N ARG A 127 72.87 35.33 -38.97
CA ARG A 127 71.59 35.18 -39.68
C ARG A 127 70.71 34.12 -39.05
N GLY A 128 69.40 34.24 -39.23
CA GLY A 128 68.41 33.26 -38.81
C GLY A 128 67.08 33.51 -39.50
N HIS A 129 66.32 32.45 -39.73
CA HIS A 129 65.03 32.51 -40.41
C HIS A 129 63.91 32.40 -39.39
N ALA A 130 63.17 33.50 -39.21
CA ALA A 130 62.06 33.55 -38.27
C ALA A 130 60.81 32.91 -38.89
N VAL A 131 60.47 31.71 -38.43
CA VAL A 131 59.26 30.97 -38.83
C VAL A 131 58.16 31.07 -37.77
N ARG A 132 56.94 30.63 -38.08
CA ARG A 132 55.82 30.69 -37.14
C ARG A 132 56.02 29.75 -35.96
N GLY A 133 56.32 28.47 -36.20
CA GLY A 133 56.33 27.45 -35.15
C GLY A 133 54.95 27.32 -34.51
N LEU A 134 53.90 27.19 -35.32
CA LEU A 134 52.52 27.11 -34.83
C LEU A 134 52.11 25.63 -34.65
N ALA A 135 51.81 25.24 -33.42
CA ALA A 135 51.24 23.93 -33.15
C ALA A 135 49.75 23.87 -33.55
N GLN A 136 49.41 23.00 -34.50
CA GLN A 136 48.04 22.81 -34.96
C GLN A 136 47.32 21.77 -34.09
N LEU A 137 46.07 22.04 -33.72
CA LEU A 137 45.21 21.11 -32.99
C LEU A 137 44.44 20.20 -33.95
N SER A 138 44.31 18.92 -33.62
CA SER A 138 43.53 17.96 -34.42
C SER A 138 42.01 18.19 -34.37
N VAL A 139 41.52 18.79 -33.29
CA VAL A 139 40.12 19.20 -33.05
C VAL A 139 40.10 20.50 -32.23
N GLN A 140 38.95 21.17 -32.11
CA GLN A 140 38.79 22.39 -31.30
C GLN A 140 37.92 22.18 -30.04
N SER A 141 37.33 20.98 -29.91
CA SER A 141 36.52 20.60 -28.77
C SER A 141 36.49 19.08 -28.59
N LEU A 142 36.07 18.64 -27.40
CA LEU A 142 35.76 17.24 -27.10
C LEU A 142 34.35 17.15 -26.50
N ASP A 143 33.48 16.38 -27.16
CA ASP A 143 32.16 16.00 -26.66
C ASP A 143 32.18 14.55 -26.18
N PHE A 144 32.07 14.36 -24.88
CA PHE A 144 32.02 13.05 -24.22
C PHE A 144 30.63 12.40 -24.34
N GLY A 145 29.60 13.18 -24.69
CA GLY A 145 28.20 12.73 -24.70
C GLY A 145 27.71 12.31 -23.32
N ASP A 146 26.77 11.36 -23.30
CA ASP A 146 26.21 10.79 -22.08
C ASP A 146 27.23 9.85 -21.40
N VAL A 147 27.51 10.14 -20.13
CA VAL A 147 28.41 9.39 -19.26
C VAL A 147 27.74 9.13 -17.91
N VAL A 148 27.84 7.89 -17.44
CA VAL A 148 27.28 7.46 -16.16
C VAL A 148 27.94 8.19 -14.99
N LEU A 149 27.14 8.63 -14.03
CA LEU A 149 27.59 9.30 -12.81
C LEU A 149 28.77 8.56 -12.13
N GLY A 150 29.86 9.27 -11.86
CA GLY A 150 31.06 8.71 -11.24
C GLY A 150 31.88 7.73 -12.10
N LYS A 151 31.52 7.50 -13.37
CA LYS A 151 32.36 6.78 -14.33
C LYS A 151 33.23 7.76 -15.11
N THR A 152 34.42 7.33 -15.48
CA THR A 152 35.36 8.13 -16.28
C THR A 152 35.33 7.74 -17.74
N VAL A 153 35.33 8.72 -18.64
CA VAL A 153 35.51 8.54 -20.09
C VAL A 153 36.68 9.39 -20.56
N SER A 154 37.61 8.76 -21.25
CA SER A 154 38.81 9.39 -21.79
C SER A 154 38.64 9.66 -23.29
N LEU A 155 38.93 10.89 -23.72
CA LEU A 155 39.06 11.27 -25.13
C LEU A 155 40.41 11.97 -25.34
N THR A 156 40.91 11.96 -26.58
CA THR A 156 42.24 12.51 -26.91
C THR A 156 42.18 13.52 -28.05
N PHE A 157 43.06 14.50 -28.01
CA PHE A 157 43.41 15.34 -29.14
C PHE A 157 44.94 15.43 -29.29
N ASN A 158 45.40 15.80 -30.50
CA ASN A 158 46.81 15.98 -30.79
C ASN A 158 47.11 17.46 -31.06
N LEU A 159 48.29 17.89 -30.62
CA LEU A 159 48.94 19.15 -30.99
C LEU A 159 50.20 18.80 -31.79
N THR A 160 50.29 19.25 -33.05
CA THR A 160 51.40 18.92 -33.95
C THR A 160 52.09 20.18 -34.44
N ASN A 161 53.41 20.26 -34.28
CA ASN A 161 54.21 21.40 -34.75
C ASN A 161 54.67 21.19 -36.20
N ASN A 162 53.77 21.45 -37.15
CA ASN A 162 53.94 21.26 -38.59
C ASN A 162 53.92 22.59 -39.39
N ASP A 163 53.90 23.76 -38.76
CA ASP A 163 53.94 25.08 -39.42
C ASP A 163 55.27 25.80 -39.18
N GLY A 164 56.23 25.50 -40.06
CA GLY A 164 57.63 25.96 -40.00
C GLY A 164 58.50 25.01 -39.20
N HIS A 165 59.61 24.55 -39.79
CA HIS A 165 60.43 23.44 -39.26
C HIS A 165 61.34 23.83 -38.09
N ALA A 166 60.89 24.73 -37.21
CA ALA A 166 61.55 25.12 -35.97
C ALA A 166 60.91 24.44 -34.75
N ARG A 167 61.69 24.33 -33.67
CA ARG A 167 61.14 24.01 -32.34
C ARG A 167 60.28 25.18 -31.84
N THR A 168 59.09 24.86 -31.34
CA THR A 168 58.17 25.82 -30.71
C THR A 168 57.85 25.43 -29.27
N ASP A 169 57.51 26.43 -28.45
CA ASP A 169 57.10 26.21 -27.06
C ASP A 169 55.61 26.60 -26.93
N ILE A 170 54.78 25.61 -26.58
CA ILE A 170 53.34 25.76 -26.38
C ILE A 170 53.01 25.80 -24.89
N ARG A 171 51.81 26.26 -24.55
CA ARG A 171 51.30 26.20 -23.17
C ARG A 171 49.84 25.72 -23.13
N ILE A 172 49.57 24.79 -22.25
CA ILE A 172 48.23 24.24 -21.97
C ILE A 172 47.85 24.62 -20.54
N GLU A 173 46.81 25.42 -20.38
CA GLU A 173 46.24 25.70 -19.05
C GLU A 173 45.24 24.61 -18.65
N PRO A 174 45.07 24.33 -17.34
CA PRO A 174 44.05 23.39 -16.85
C PRO A 174 42.63 23.79 -17.28
N PRO A 175 41.67 22.84 -17.29
CA PRO A 175 40.25 23.14 -17.49
C PRO A 175 39.74 24.21 -16.52
N ALA A 176 38.98 25.18 -17.04
CA ALA A 176 38.38 26.26 -16.27
C ALA A 176 36.88 26.41 -16.58
N GLY A 177 36.12 26.95 -15.62
CA GLY A 177 34.66 27.06 -15.68
C GLY A 177 33.97 26.43 -14.47
N ALA A 178 32.63 26.54 -14.42
CA ALA A 178 31.85 26.05 -13.28
C ALA A 178 31.94 24.53 -13.09
N ASP A 179 31.99 23.77 -14.19
CA ASP A 179 32.08 22.29 -14.16
C ASP A 179 33.51 21.76 -14.38
N ALA A 180 34.54 22.62 -14.27
CA ALA A 180 35.93 22.24 -14.53
C ALA A 180 36.40 21.03 -13.70
N GLY A 181 35.90 20.87 -12.46
CA GLY A 181 36.23 19.74 -11.60
C GLY A 181 35.76 18.36 -12.11
N ALA A 182 34.92 18.32 -13.16
CA ALA A 182 34.55 17.08 -13.83
C ALA A 182 35.52 16.67 -14.96
N PHE A 183 36.49 17.52 -15.32
CA PHE A 183 37.44 17.30 -16.41
C PHE A 183 38.88 17.31 -15.90
N HIS A 184 39.69 16.32 -16.29
CA HIS A 184 41.11 16.24 -15.93
C HIS A 184 41.98 16.11 -17.18
N SER A 185 43.05 16.92 -17.29
CA SER A 185 44.01 16.83 -18.39
C SER A 185 45.24 16.04 -17.98
N SER A 186 45.64 15.09 -18.83
CA SER A 186 46.90 14.34 -18.71
C SER A 186 48.16 15.19 -18.94
N ARG A 187 48.04 16.39 -19.53
CA ARG A 187 49.16 17.31 -19.79
C ARG A 187 48.74 18.76 -19.58
N GLU A 188 49.55 19.49 -18.82
CA GLU A 188 49.35 20.89 -18.47
C GLU A 188 50.71 21.61 -18.38
N GLY A 189 50.72 22.93 -18.44
CA GLY A 189 51.92 23.76 -18.38
C GLY A 189 52.59 23.98 -19.73
N ALA A 190 53.88 24.33 -19.71
CA ALA A 190 54.67 24.61 -20.91
C ALA A 190 55.26 23.31 -21.49
N ILE A 191 55.16 23.14 -22.81
CA ILE A 191 55.64 21.95 -23.54
C ILE A 191 56.45 22.43 -24.75
N SER A 192 57.68 21.96 -24.90
CA SER A 192 58.51 22.23 -26.08
C SER A 192 58.31 21.12 -27.12
N LEU A 193 57.92 21.48 -28.33
CA LEU A 193 57.75 20.58 -29.47
C LEU A 193 58.82 20.85 -30.52
N GLY A 194 59.55 19.81 -30.91
CA GLY A 194 60.43 19.83 -32.09
C GLY A 194 59.63 19.97 -33.39
N ALA A 195 60.34 20.15 -34.51
CA ALA A 195 59.71 20.16 -35.83
C ALA A 195 59.07 18.80 -36.15
N GLU A 196 57.85 18.82 -36.70
CA GLU A 196 56.99 17.65 -36.96
C GLU A 196 56.63 16.81 -35.72
N GLU A 197 56.93 17.29 -34.50
CA GLU A 197 56.60 16.58 -33.26
C GLU A 197 55.11 16.73 -32.94
N SER A 198 54.46 15.60 -32.65
CA SER A 198 53.08 15.54 -32.16
C SER A 198 53.04 15.18 -30.68
N VAL A 199 52.25 15.92 -29.90
CA VAL A 199 51.90 15.56 -28.53
C VAL A 199 50.41 15.22 -28.43
N THR A 200 50.12 14.03 -27.89
CA THR A 200 48.75 13.62 -27.53
C THR A 200 48.42 14.09 -26.12
N VAL A 201 47.25 14.72 -26.00
CA VAL A 201 46.63 15.15 -24.74
C VAL A 201 45.35 14.34 -24.56
N GLN A 202 45.32 13.51 -23.52
CA GLN A 202 44.12 12.85 -23.03
C GLN A 202 43.40 13.76 -22.04
N ILE A 203 42.08 13.89 -22.20
CA ILE A 203 41.16 14.52 -21.26
C ILE A 203 40.20 13.44 -20.74
N ASP A 204 40.08 13.35 -19.42
CA ASP A 204 39.17 12.46 -18.72
C ASP A 204 37.95 13.25 -18.21
N PHE A 205 36.74 12.81 -18.54
CA PHE A 205 35.49 13.35 -18.02
C PHE A 205 34.86 12.38 -17.00
N THR A 206 34.58 12.87 -15.79
CA THR A 206 33.92 12.12 -14.72
C THR A 206 32.79 12.96 -14.11
N PRO A 207 31.52 12.80 -14.52
CA PRO A 207 30.42 13.62 -14.03
C PRO A 207 30.08 13.29 -12.57
N ALA A 208 30.04 14.34 -11.72
CA ALA A 208 29.68 14.26 -10.31
C ALA A 208 28.20 14.64 -10.02
N ARG A 209 27.47 15.12 -11.03
CA ARG A 209 26.03 15.44 -10.98
C ARG A 209 25.34 15.06 -12.30
N LEU A 210 24.02 15.01 -12.28
CA LEU A 210 23.23 14.83 -13.50
C LEU A 210 23.18 16.11 -14.35
N GLY A 211 22.92 15.93 -15.64
CA GLY A 211 22.79 16.99 -16.63
C GLY A 211 24.12 17.45 -17.23
N ALA A 212 24.04 18.44 -18.12
CA ALA A 212 25.17 18.93 -18.88
C ALA A 212 26.27 19.52 -17.98
N ALA A 213 27.52 19.27 -18.36
CA ALA A 213 28.73 19.82 -17.79
C ALA A 213 29.59 20.45 -18.90
N GLN A 214 30.09 21.66 -18.69
CA GLN A 214 30.96 22.35 -19.65
C GLN A 214 32.17 23.02 -18.99
N ALA A 215 33.33 22.89 -19.64
CA ALA A 215 34.56 23.56 -19.26
C ALA A 215 35.31 24.06 -20.50
N THR A 216 36.26 24.97 -20.32
CA THR A 216 37.14 25.47 -21.37
C THR A 216 38.59 25.40 -20.91
N MET A 217 39.46 24.80 -21.72
CA MET A 217 40.92 24.90 -21.56
C MET A 217 41.45 26.05 -22.42
N GLN A 218 42.52 26.70 -21.98
CA GLN A 218 43.23 27.69 -22.81
C GLN A 218 44.52 27.07 -23.35
N ILE A 219 44.68 27.08 -24.66
CA ILE A 219 45.84 26.49 -25.35
C ILE A 219 46.54 27.58 -26.14
N THR A 220 47.77 27.90 -25.77
CA THR A 220 48.64 28.86 -26.47
C THR A 220 49.58 28.06 -27.40
N PRO A 221 49.35 28.07 -28.72
CA PRO A 221 50.01 27.15 -29.66
C PRO A 221 51.38 27.63 -30.18
N CYS A 222 51.87 28.80 -29.76
CA CYS A 222 53.23 29.30 -30.00
C CYS A 222 53.55 30.45 -29.03
N PRO A 223 54.83 30.83 -28.82
CA PRO A 223 55.21 31.88 -27.85
C PRO A 223 54.57 33.25 -28.08
N THR A 224 54.30 33.61 -29.34
CA THR A 224 53.65 34.89 -29.73
C THR A 224 52.16 34.77 -30.04
N CYS A 225 51.57 33.59 -29.83
CA CYS A 225 50.18 33.32 -30.18
C CYS A 225 49.23 33.76 -29.07
N SER A 226 48.05 34.27 -29.44
CA SER A 226 46.95 34.42 -28.48
C SER A 226 46.48 33.05 -27.98
N PRO A 227 46.08 32.91 -26.70
CA PRO A 227 45.44 31.69 -26.21
C PRO A 227 44.17 31.37 -27.01
N LEU A 228 44.01 30.09 -27.36
CA LEU A 228 42.83 29.56 -28.04
C LEU A 228 41.94 28.83 -27.02
N PRO A 229 40.63 29.11 -26.98
CA PRO A 229 39.70 28.35 -26.15
C PRO A 229 39.44 26.97 -26.76
N PHE A 230 39.58 25.92 -25.96
CA PHE A 230 39.26 24.54 -26.33
C PHE A 230 38.09 24.06 -25.46
N VAL A 231 36.97 23.71 -26.09
CA VAL A 231 35.70 23.45 -25.38
C VAL A 231 35.58 21.98 -24.99
N LEU A 232 35.23 21.72 -23.73
CA LEU A 232 34.93 20.39 -23.21
C LEU A 232 33.45 20.33 -22.83
N SER A 233 32.73 19.32 -23.34
CA SER A 233 31.32 19.11 -23.02
C SER A 233 31.00 17.64 -22.74
N GLY A 234 30.12 17.38 -21.78
CA GLY A 234 29.57 16.06 -21.51
C GLY A 234 28.26 16.16 -20.74
N ASN A 235 27.58 15.03 -20.55
CA ASN A 235 26.31 14.96 -19.84
C ASN A 235 26.35 13.84 -18.80
N GLY A 236 26.07 14.17 -17.54
CA GLY A 236 25.95 13.17 -16.47
C GLY A 236 24.58 12.51 -16.48
N VAL A 237 24.55 11.19 -16.61
CA VAL A 237 23.31 10.39 -16.63
C VAL A 237 23.36 9.22 -15.65
N ILE A 238 22.20 8.60 -15.38
CA ILE A 238 22.13 7.32 -14.63
C ILE A 238 22.12 6.11 -15.56
N SER A 239 21.45 6.19 -16.71
CA SER A 239 21.34 5.10 -17.71
C SER A 239 21.84 5.59 -19.07
N LEU A 240 22.41 4.68 -19.85
CA LEU A 240 22.84 4.90 -21.24
C LEU A 240 21.84 4.30 -22.26
N LEU A 241 20.77 3.67 -21.77
CA LEU A 241 19.73 3.02 -22.57
C LEU A 241 18.39 3.72 -22.34
N ASP A 242 18.04 4.63 -23.25
CA ASP A 242 16.79 5.38 -23.24
C ASP A 242 15.65 4.51 -23.78
N VAL A 243 14.61 4.27 -22.96
CA VAL A 243 13.45 3.44 -23.29
C VAL A 243 12.22 4.31 -23.47
N GLN A 244 11.63 4.27 -24.66
CA GLN A 244 10.52 5.14 -25.04
C GLN A 244 9.31 4.37 -25.60
N PRO A 245 8.09 4.59 -25.04
CA PRO A 245 7.82 5.37 -23.83
C PRO A 245 8.36 4.66 -22.58
N PRO A 246 8.70 5.38 -21.49
CA PRO A 246 9.13 4.77 -20.23
C PRO A 246 7.99 4.07 -19.47
N ARG A 247 6.74 4.36 -19.84
CA ARG A 247 5.54 3.69 -19.33
C ARG A 247 4.58 3.33 -20.46
N ILE A 248 3.99 2.14 -20.38
CA ILE A 248 2.90 1.69 -21.24
C ILE A 248 1.68 1.44 -20.36
N ASP A 249 0.57 2.11 -20.67
CA ASP A 249 -0.73 1.83 -20.08
C ASP A 249 -1.59 1.10 -21.12
N PHE A 250 -1.91 -0.16 -20.84
CA PHE A 250 -2.80 -0.98 -21.68
C PHE A 250 -4.27 -0.61 -21.47
N GLY A 251 -4.62 0.17 -20.45
CA GLY A 251 -5.99 0.52 -20.08
C GLY A 251 -6.82 -0.70 -19.69
N LEU A 252 -8.12 -0.66 -19.96
CA LEU A 252 -9.02 -1.80 -19.79
C LEU A 252 -8.68 -2.90 -20.82
N VAL A 253 -8.36 -4.10 -20.33
CA VAL A 253 -8.14 -5.30 -21.15
C VAL A 253 -8.98 -6.45 -20.60
N ARG A 254 -9.75 -7.11 -21.47
CA ARG A 254 -10.66 -8.18 -21.04
C ARG A 254 -9.85 -9.37 -20.52
N LEU A 255 -10.31 -9.99 -19.44
CA LEU A 255 -9.72 -11.24 -18.93
C LEU A 255 -9.56 -12.28 -20.04
N GLY A 256 -8.44 -13.01 -20.03
CA GLY A 256 -8.09 -14.01 -21.04
C GLY A 256 -7.73 -13.46 -22.43
N SER A 257 -7.89 -12.15 -22.67
CA SER A 257 -7.57 -11.50 -23.94
C SER A 257 -6.26 -10.72 -23.84
N PRO A 258 -5.32 -10.86 -24.80
CA PRO A 258 -4.09 -10.07 -24.80
C PRO A 258 -4.27 -8.70 -25.46
N LYS A 259 -3.49 -7.72 -25.02
CA LYS A 259 -3.23 -6.45 -25.70
C LYS A 259 -1.72 -6.23 -25.80
N GLU A 260 -1.28 -5.66 -26.92
CA GLU A 260 0.13 -5.43 -27.22
C GLU A 260 0.39 -3.94 -27.51
N ALA A 261 1.58 -3.48 -27.16
CA ALA A 261 2.05 -2.12 -27.37
C ALA A 261 3.56 -2.12 -27.69
N ALA A 262 3.98 -1.23 -28.59
CA ALA A 262 5.37 -1.13 -29.00
C ALA A 262 6.14 -0.12 -28.12
N PHE A 263 7.43 -0.40 -27.92
CA PHE A 263 8.40 0.52 -27.35
C PHE A 263 9.69 0.48 -28.17
N THR A 264 10.62 1.38 -27.88
CA THR A 264 11.98 1.37 -28.40
C THR A 264 13.00 1.53 -27.27
N ALA A 265 14.19 0.96 -27.45
CA ALA A 265 15.34 1.14 -26.56
C ALA A 265 16.53 1.65 -27.39
N ARG A 266 17.15 2.76 -26.98
CA ARG A 266 18.18 3.47 -27.74
C ARG A 266 19.44 3.69 -26.91
N ASN A 267 20.59 3.35 -27.47
CA ASN A 267 21.89 3.70 -26.89
C ASN A 267 22.15 5.21 -27.07
N THR A 268 22.19 5.98 -25.98
CA THR A 268 22.44 7.43 -26.02
C THR A 268 23.92 7.79 -25.97
N SER A 269 24.77 6.85 -25.55
CA SER A 269 26.21 7.07 -25.42
C SER A 269 26.91 7.19 -26.79
N LYS A 270 28.12 7.78 -26.79
CA LYS A 270 28.99 7.88 -27.98
C LYS A 270 29.77 6.58 -28.25
N ARG A 271 29.51 5.49 -27.53
CA ARG A 271 30.25 4.21 -27.58
C ARG A 271 29.28 3.04 -27.77
N PRO A 272 29.73 1.84 -28.20
CA PRO A 272 28.87 0.66 -28.21
C PRO A 272 28.38 0.30 -26.80
N LEU A 273 27.09 0.02 -26.65
CA LEU A 273 26.47 -0.41 -25.39
C LEU A 273 25.96 -1.84 -25.55
N VAL A 274 26.19 -2.70 -24.55
CA VAL A 274 25.78 -4.10 -24.62
C VAL A 274 24.55 -4.34 -23.75
N VAL A 275 23.46 -4.81 -24.35
CA VAL A 275 22.27 -5.31 -23.64
C VAL A 275 22.48 -6.79 -23.35
N THR A 276 22.34 -7.18 -22.08
CA THR A 276 22.64 -8.53 -21.57
C THR A 276 21.39 -9.36 -21.30
N GLY A 277 20.21 -8.73 -21.24
CA GLY A 277 18.93 -9.43 -21.12
C GLY A 277 17.76 -8.47 -20.95
N VAL A 278 16.56 -9.03 -20.93
CA VAL A 278 15.31 -8.37 -20.49
C VAL A 278 14.77 -9.18 -19.33
N THR A 279 14.47 -8.52 -18.21
CA THR A 279 13.90 -9.15 -17.01
C THR A 279 12.53 -8.56 -16.71
N ILE A 280 11.56 -9.43 -16.47
CA ILE A 280 10.24 -9.08 -15.97
C ILE A 280 9.78 -10.18 -14.99
N PRO A 281 9.16 -9.85 -13.85
CA PRO A 281 8.57 -10.84 -12.97
C PRO A 281 7.50 -11.67 -13.69
N ALA A 282 7.38 -12.95 -13.34
CA ALA A 282 6.34 -13.82 -13.90
C ALA A 282 4.92 -13.29 -13.58
N GLY A 283 4.01 -13.37 -14.55
CA GLY A 283 2.62 -12.93 -14.41
C GLY A 283 1.98 -12.63 -15.76
N ASP A 284 0.94 -11.79 -15.74
CA ASP A 284 0.11 -11.43 -16.90
C ASP A 284 0.80 -10.56 -17.96
N TYR A 285 2.08 -10.22 -17.77
CA TYR A 285 2.87 -9.33 -18.63
C TYR A 285 4.06 -10.04 -19.26
N SER A 286 4.40 -9.69 -20.50
CA SER A 286 5.64 -10.11 -21.16
C SER A 286 6.24 -8.99 -22.01
N VAL A 287 7.58 -8.94 -22.09
CA VAL A 287 8.34 -7.93 -22.86
C VAL A 287 9.37 -8.64 -23.73
N GLN A 288 9.44 -8.27 -25.00
CA GLN A 288 10.30 -8.91 -25.98
C GLN A 288 10.90 -7.89 -26.95
N LEU A 289 12.22 -7.98 -27.20
CA LEU A 289 12.88 -7.18 -28.24
C LEU A 289 12.65 -7.79 -29.63
N ALA A 290 12.53 -6.92 -30.63
CA ALA A 290 12.24 -7.30 -32.00
C ALA A 290 13.28 -8.30 -32.55
N GLY A 291 12.79 -9.36 -33.20
CA GLY A 291 13.64 -10.43 -33.74
C GLY A 291 14.11 -11.47 -32.72
N SER A 292 13.75 -11.36 -31.43
CA SER A 292 14.18 -12.27 -30.35
C SER A 292 15.71 -12.48 -30.31
N PRO A 293 16.51 -11.40 -30.20
CA PRO A 293 17.96 -11.50 -30.28
C PRO A 293 18.52 -12.39 -29.17
N ALA A 294 19.52 -13.20 -29.51
CA ALA A 294 20.35 -13.85 -28.51
C ALA A 294 21.15 -12.77 -27.75
N PHE A 295 21.20 -12.87 -26.42
CA PHE A 295 22.02 -12.00 -25.59
C PHE A 295 23.43 -12.60 -25.41
N PRO A 296 24.50 -11.78 -25.35
CA PRO A 296 24.50 -10.32 -25.37
C PRO A 296 24.27 -9.69 -26.76
N LEU A 297 23.49 -8.62 -26.81
CA LEU A 297 23.23 -7.79 -27.99
C LEU A 297 24.03 -6.48 -27.89
N THR A 298 24.77 -6.10 -28.93
CA THR A 298 25.49 -4.81 -28.96
C THR A 298 24.73 -3.77 -29.80
N LEU A 299 24.49 -2.59 -29.22
CA LEU A 299 23.93 -1.42 -29.89
C LEU A 299 25.04 -0.39 -30.17
N ALA A 300 25.21 -0.01 -31.43
CA ALA A 300 26.11 1.07 -31.84
C ALA A 300 25.66 2.44 -31.28
N PRO A 301 26.53 3.47 -31.25
CA PRO A 301 26.16 4.81 -30.79
C PRO A 301 24.93 5.35 -31.50
N GLY A 302 23.90 5.76 -30.73
CA GLY A 302 22.65 6.28 -31.27
C GLY A 302 21.70 5.24 -31.90
N GLN A 303 22.09 3.95 -31.95
CA GLN A 303 21.26 2.87 -32.50
C GLN A 303 20.06 2.58 -31.59
N THR A 304 18.91 2.34 -32.22
CA THR A 304 17.65 1.97 -31.59
C THR A 304 17.27 0.53 -31.95
N ILE A 305 16.72 -0.21 -31.00
CA ILE A 305 15.99 -1.47 -31.23
C ILE A 305 14.54 -1.32 -30.77
N SER A 306 13.59 -1.84 -31.55
CA SER A 306 12.18 -1.88 -31.16
C SER A 306 11.88 -3.09 -30.28
N GLY A 307 10.81 -3.01 -29.49
CA GLY A 307 10.27 -4.14 -28.75
C GLY A 307 8.75 -4.08 -28.61
N THR A 308 8.16 -5.17 -28.17
CA THR A 308 6.73 -5.31 -27.89
C THR A 308 6.55 -5.70 -26.43
N ALA A 309 5.70 -4.95 -25.72
CA ALA A 309 5.15 -5.34 -24.43
C ALA A 309 3.73 -5.88 -24.64
N ARG A 310 3.36 -6.90 -23.88
CA ARG A 310 2.06 -7.59 -23.94
C ARG A 310 1.50 -7.72 -22.54
N PHE A 311 0.20 -7.47 -22.39
CA PHE A 311 -0.58 -7.69 -21.17
C PHE A 311 -1.77 -8.61 -21.49
N ALA A 312 -1.96 -9.66 -20.70
CA ALA A 312 -3.02 -10.65 -20.86
C ALA A 312 -3.59 -11.02 -19.47
N PRO A 313 -4.52 -10.21 -18.92
CA PRO A 313 -4.95 -10.34 -17.54
C PRO A 313 -5.67 -11.65 -17.23
N THR A 314 -5.31 -12.23 -16.09
CA THR A 314 -5.98 -13.37 -15.44
C THR A 314 -6.67 -12.98 -14.13
N GLN A 315 -6.51 -11.73 -13.68
CA GLN A 315 -7.13 -11.18 -12.47
C GLN A 315 -7.84 -9.86 -12.76
N LEU A 316 -8.98 -9.64 -12.08
CA LEU A 316 -9.75 -8.39 -12.14
C LEU A 316 -9.02 -7.24 -11.45
N GLY A 317 -9.27 -6.02 -11.92
CA GLY A 317 -8.75 -4.79 -11.31
C GLY A 317 -7.41 -4.32 -11.88
N PRO A 318 -6.88 -3.21 -11.35
CA PRO A 318 -5.63 -2.62 -11.80
C PRO A 318 -4.44 -3.50 -11.44
N GLN A 319 -3.49 -3.59 -12.39
CA GLN A 319 -2.23 -4.30 -12.25
C GLN A 319 -1.09 -3.39 -12.74
N GLU A 320 0.08 -3.59 -12.15
CA GLU A 320 1.31 -2.88 -12.50
C GLU A 320 2.52 -3.83 -12.41
N ARG A 321 3.44 -3.73 -13.37
CA ARG A 321 4.73 -4.45 -13.38
C ARG A 321 5.83 -3.57 -13.96
N HIS A 322 7.02 -3.69 -13.38
CA HIS A 322 8.24 -3.06 -13.86
C HIS A 322 9.07 -4.09 -14.65
N ALA A 323 9.38 -3.78 -15.91
CA ALA A 323 10.31 -4.53 -16.74
C ALA A 323 11.62 -3.78 -16.87
N SER A 324 12.75 -4.50 -16.92
CA SER A 324 14.08 -3.90 -16.92
C SER A 324 14.96 -4.52 -18.02
N ILE A 325 15.60 -3.66 -18.81
CA ILE A 325 16.43 -4.03 -19.95
C ILE A 325 17.89 -3.80 -19.56
N VAL A 326 18.61 -4.88 -19.26
CA VAL A 326 19.87 -4.83 -18.53
C VAL A 326 21.03 -4.45 -19.46
N ALA A 327 21.55 -3.25 -19.30
CA ALA A 327 22.73 -2.75 -20.02
C ALA A 327 24.05 -3.10 -19.29
N SER A 328 25.17 -3.06 -20.02
CA SER A 328 26.52 -3.36 -19.51
C SER A 328 27.19 -2.22 -18.73
N ASP A 329 26.68 -1.00 -18.88
CA ASP A 329 27.14 0.19 -18.17
C ASP A 329 25.94 1.12 -17.94
N GLY A 330 25.92 1.80 -16.79
CA GLY A 330 24.77 2.54 -16.29
C GLY A 330 23.73 1.67 -15.57
N ALA A 331 22.68 2.33 -15.09
CA ALA A 331 21.42 1.70 -14.71
C ALA A 331 20.78 1.02 -15.95
N PRO A 332 19.91 0.02 -15.75
CA PRO A 332 19.16 -0.58 -16.85
C PRO A 332 18.24 0.44 -17.55
N GLY A 333 17.69 0.04 -18.70
CA GLY A 333 16.58 0.75 -19.34
C GLY A 333 15.26 0.20 -18.81
N ASP A 334 14.52 1.01 -18.04
CA ASP A 334 13.31 0.57 -17.34
C ASP A 334 12.03 0.89 -18.12
N LEU A 335 11.00 0.05 -17.93
CA LEU A 335 9.72 0.12 -18.61
C LEU A 335 8.59 -0.26 -17.65
N ASP A 336 7.79 0.72 -17.24
CA ASP A 336 6.59 0.51 -16.44
C ASP A 336 5.42 0.02 -17.29
N LEU A 337 4.71 -1.01 -16.82
CA LEU A 337 3.58 -1.62 -17.52
C LEU A 337 2.36 -1.59 -16.61
N LEU A 338 1.34 -0.83 -17.01
CA LEU A 338 0.08 -0.69 -16.29
C LEU A 338 -1.07 -1.24 -17.12
N GLY A 339 -2.08 -1.82 -16.47
CA GLY A 339 -3.29 -2.27 -17.15
C GLY A 339 -4.37 -2.67 -16.15
N THR A 340 -5.61 -2.77 -16.59
CA THR A 340 -6.74 -3.19 -15.73
C THR A 340 -7.45 -4.38 -16.35
N GLY A 341 -7.44 -5.51 -15.64
CA GLY A 341 -8.22 -6.68 -16.01
C GLY A 341 -9.70 -6.44 -15.75
N TYR A 342 -10.54 -6.65 -16.76
CA TYR A 342 -11.98 -6.40 -16.65
C TYR A 342 -12.81 -7.41 -17.46
N GLY A 343 -14.12 -7.37 -17.30
CA GLY A 343 -15.09 -8.25 -17.97
C GLY A 343 -15.96 -9.03 -16.99
N PRO A 344 -16.97 -9.75 -17.50
CA PRO A 344 -17.84 -10.58 -16.70
C PRO A 344 -17.10 -11.82 -16.19
N VAL A 345 -17.44 -12.25 -14.97
CA VAL A 345 -16.99 -13.51 -14.37
C VAL A 345 -18.22 -14.23 -13.81
N ILE A 346 -18.38 -15.51 -14.13
CA ILE A 346 -19.53 -16.30 -13.67
C ILE A 346 -19.23 -17.01 -12.34
N ASP A 347 -20.05 -16.75 -11.33
CA ASP A 347 -20.13 -17.57 -10.12
C ASP A 347 -21.48 -18.29 -10.07
N ALA A 348 -21.48 -19.57 -9.68
CA ALA A 348 -22.69 -20.39 -9.58
C ALA A 348 -22.84 -20.91 -8.16
N ARG A 349 -24.00 -20.67 -7.54
CA ARG A 349 -24.28 -21.05 -6.15
C ARG A 349 -25.61 -21.80 -6.02
N PRO A 350 -25.63 -22.96 -5.34
CA PRO A 350 -24.48 -23.71 -4.81
C PRO A 350 -23.70 -24.44 -5.94
N ASN A 351 -22.40 -24.66 -5.71
CA ASN A 351 -21.55 -25.50 -6.56
C ASN A 351 -20.56 -26.28 -5.67
N PRO A 352 -20.65 -27.62 -5.55
CA PRO A 352 -21.62 -28.51 -6.21
C PRO A 352 -23.08 -28.25 -5.80
N LEU A 353 -24.01 -28.66 -6.66
CA LEU A 353 -25.45 -28.57 -6.44
C LEU A 353 -26.01 -29.92 -5.96
N ASP A 354 -26.31 -30.02 -4.66
CA ASP A 354 -26.98 -31.20 -4.09
C ASP A 354 -28.50 -30.97 -4.00
N LEU A 355 -29.28 -31.82 -4.68
CA LEU A 355 -30.74 -31.84 -4.62
C LEU A 355 -31.26 -32.78 -3.51
N GLU A 356 -30.36 -33.42 -2.77
CA GLU A 356 -30.62 -34.37 -1.69
C GLU A 356 -31.48 -35.56 -2.16
N ALA A 357 -32.27 -36.13 -1.24
CA ALA A 357 -33.14 -37.26 -1.53
C ALA A 357 -34.45 -36.86 -2.23
N ALA A 358 -34.96 -37.75 -3.08
CA ALA A 358 -36.30 -37.69 -3.67
C ALA A 358 -36.89 -39.09 -3.80
N SER A 359 -38.24 -39.21 -3.74
CA SER A 359 -38.92 -40.51 -3.91
C SER A 359 -39.10 -40.88 -5.39
N ILE A 360 -39.00 -42.17 -5.71
CA ILE A 360 -39.23 -42.68 -7.07
C ILE A 360 -40.61 -42.25 -7.59
N GLY A 361 -40.66 -41.78 -8.83
CA GLY A 361 -41.90 -41.28 -9.45
C GLY A 361 -42.31 -39.86 -9.02
N THR A 362 -41.44 -39.15 -8.29
CA THR A 362 -41.60 -37.71 -7.99
C THR A 362 -40.50 -36.89 -8.67
N THR A 363 -40.72 -35.59 -8.85
CA THR A 363 -39.74 -34.66 -9.43
C THR A 363 -39.38 -33.56 -8.44
N ARG A 364 -38.17 -33.58 -7.90
CA ARG A 364 -37.68 -32.55 -6.95
C ARG A 364 -36.96 -31.42 -7.71
N PRO A 365 -37.46 -30.17 -7.67
CA PRO A 365 -36.74 -29.02 -8.18
C PRO A 365 -35.71 -28.49 -7.16
N LYS A 366 -34.66 -27.82 -7.65
CA LYS A 366 -33.80 -26.94 -6.86
C LYS A 366 -33.29 -25.79 -7.71
N LYS A 367 -33.12 -24.61 -7.10
CA LYS A 367 -32.63 -23.41 -7.77
C LYS A 367 -31.10 -23.37 -7.77
N LEU A 368 -30.54 -22.96 -8.90
CA LEU A 368 -29.13 -22.62 -9.06
C LEU A 368 -29.06 -21.14 -9.45
N PHE A 369 -28.32 -20.38 -8.64
CA PHE A 369 -28.12 -18.94 -8.85
C PHE A 369 -26.84 -18.71 -9.61
N LEU A 370 -26.90 -17.91 -10.69
CA LEU A 370 -25.74 -17.48 -11.46
C LEU A 370 -25.53 -15.98 -11.25
N THR A 371 -24.40 -15.60 -10.68
CA THR A 371 -24.07 -14.21 -10.35
C THR A 371 -22.94 -13.72 -11.25
N ASN A 372 -23.04 -12.50 -11.78
CA ASN A 372 -21.89 -11.83 -12.39
C ASN A 372 -21.02 -11.22 -11.27
N VAL A 373 -19.86 -11.80 -11.03
CA VAL A 373 -18.86 -11.32 -10.04
C VAL A 373 -17.67 -10.61 -10.71
N GLY A 374 -17.82 -10.25 -11.99
CA GLY A 374 -16.81 -9.54 -12.77
C GLY A 374 -16.62 -8.06 -12.42
N LEU A 375 -15.82 -7.37 -13.21
CA LEU A 375 -15.62 -5.92 -13.13
C LEU A 375 -15.92 -5.29 -14.49
N ASP A 376 -16.92 -4.40 -14.54
CA ASP A 376 -17.22 -3.60 -15.73
C ASP A 376 -17.31 -2.11 -15.36
N PRO A 377 -16.21 -1.35 -15.48
CA PRO A 377 -16.21 0.09 -15.23
C PRO A 377 -16.99 0.91 -16.28
N THR A 378 -17.41 0.29 -17.39
CA THR A 378 -18.06 0.96 -18.54
C THR A 378 -19.58 0.75 -18.60
N GLY A 379 -20.08 -0.28 -17.91
CA GLY A 379 -21.49 -0.69 -17.96
C GLY A 379 -21.92 -1.24 -19.33
N GLN A 380 -20.99 -1.64 -20.21
CA GLN A 380 -21.27 -2.15 -21.56
C GLN A 380 -21.05 -3.67 -21.72
N ASP A 381 -20.47 -4.34 -20.72
CA ASP A 381 -19.99 -5.73 -20.78
C ASP A 381 -20.69 -6.66 -19.76
N PRO A 382 -22.01 -6.88 -19.89
CA PRO A 382 -22.77 -7.77 -19.01
C PRO A 382 -22.38 -9.25 -19.20
N LEU A 383 -22.62 -10.06 -18.17
CA LEU A 383 -22.55 -11.52 -18.27
C LEU A 383 -23.74 -12.03 -19.10
N VAL A 384 -23.43 -12.81 -20.13
CA VAL A 384 -24.38 -13.44 -21.06
C VAL A 384 -24.10 -14.94 -21.13
N VAL A 385 -25.08 -15.74 -20.73
CA VAL A 385 -25.08 -17.19 -20.90
C VAL A 385 -25.58 -17.50 -22.31
N GLN A 386 -24.73 -18.07 -23.14
CA GLN A 386 -25.02 -18.41 -24.53
C GLN A 386 -25.73 -19.76 -24.65
N ARG A 387 -25.29 -20.75 -23.85
CA ARG A 387 -25.83 -22.11 -23.86
C ARG A 387 -25.78 -22.73 -22.46
N VAL A 388 -26.78 -23.56 -22.15
CA VAL A 388 -26.76 -24.48 -21.00
C VAL A 388 -27.01 -25.88 -21.53
N THR A 389 -26.31 -26.89 -21.01
CA THR A 389 -26.39 -28.27 -21.48
C THR A 389 -26.17 -29.26 -20.33
N LEU A 390 -26.97 -30.31 -20.30
CA LEU A 390 -26.88 -31.39 -19.31
C LEU A 390 -25.89 -32.47 -19.79
N LYS A 391 -24.93 -32.83 -18.94
CA LYS A 391 -24.11 -34.04 -19.05
C LYS A 391 -24.54 -35.02 -17.94
N GLY A 392 -25.54 -35.86 -18.24
CA GLY A 392 -26.13 -36.83 -17.31
C GLY A 392 -27.25 -37.60 -18.00
N ASP A 393 -27.95 -38.49 -17.29
CA ASP A 393 -29.11 -39.20 -17.82
C ASP A 393 -30.33 -38.24 -17.96
N PRO A 394 -30.79 -37.90 -19.17
CA PRO A 394 -31.92 -37.00 -19.37
C PRO A 394 -33.27 -37.62 -18.99
N ALA A 395 -33.34 -38.92 -18.70
CA ALA A 395 -34.54 -39.56 -18.14
C ALA A 395 -34.72 -39.28 -16.63
N VAL A 396 -33.66 -38.83 -15.96
CA VAL A 396 -33.60 -38.59 -14.50
C VAL A 396 -33.32 -37.13 -14.18
N TRP A 397 -32.58 -36.43 -15.03
CA TRP A 397 -32.18 -35.04 -14.85
C TRP A 397 -32.79 -34.13 -15.91
N SER A 398 -33.33 -32.98 -15.50
CA SER A 398 -33.76 -31.92 -16.41
C SER A 398 -33.51 -30.54 -15.83
N PHE A 399 -33.58 -29.49 -16.65
CA PHE A 399 -33.44 -28.11 -16.20
C PHE A 399 -34.36 -27.17 -16.98
N SER A 400 -34.62 -25.98 -16.43
CA SER A 400 -35.29 -24.88 -17.11
C SER A 400 -34.54 -23.57 -16.85
N THR A 401 -34.17 -22.87 -17.91
CA THR A 401 -33.55 -21.53 -17.90
C THR A 401 -34.50 -20.50 -18.52
N PRO A 402 -34.25 -19.20 -18.35
CA PRO A 402 -34.74 -18.18 -19.26
C PRO A 402 -34.32 -18.44 -20.73
N PRO A 403 -34.95 -17.77 -21.72
CA PRO A 403 -34.57 -17.90 -23.13
C PRO A 403 -33.10 -17.56 -23.36
N LEU A 404 -32.44 -18.37 -24.20
CA LEU A 404 -31.03 -18.20 -24.56
C LEU A 404 -30.89 -17.42 -25.89
N PRO A 405 -29.91 -16.53 -26.05
CA PRO A 405 -28.89 -16.14 -25.06
C PRO A 405 -29.48 -15.33 -23.91
N TRP A 406 -29.10 -15.70 -22.68
CA TRP A 406 -29.63 -15.14 -21.45
C TRP A 406 -28.65 -14.14 -20.85
N THR A 407 -29.01 -12.86 -20.87
CA THR A 407 -28.27 -11.81 -20.18
C THR A 407 -28.59 -11.84 -18.69
N ILE A 408 -27.60 -12.17 -17.85
CA ILE A 408 -27.69 -12.05 -16.38
C ILE A 408 -27.52 -10.57 -15.99
N GLY A 409 -26.65 -9.85 -16.70
CA GLY A 409 -26.48 -8.41 -16.57
C GLY A 409 -25.12 -7.99 -16.00
N GLN A 410 -25.08 -6.77 -15.48
CA GLN A 410 -23.89 -6.12 -14.93
C GLN A 410 -23.38 -6.79 -13.64
N PRO A 411 -22.13 -6.52 -13.18
CA PRO A 411 -21.63 -7.01 -11.90
C PRO A 411 -22.61 -6.81 -10.74
N GLY A 412 -22.71 -7.83 -9.88
CA GLY A 412 -23.70 -7.90 -8.80
C GLY A 412 -25.11 -8.27 -9.24
N LYS A 413 -25.41 -8.39 -10.55
CA LYS A 413 -26.68 -8.98 -11.02
C LYS A 413 -26.64 -10.50 -10.95
N GLN A 414 -27.79 -11.07 -10.65
CA GLN A 414 -28.00 -12.49 -10.45
C GLN A 414 -29.17 -12.98 -11.30
N GLY A 415 -28.98 -14.15 -11.91
CA GLY A 415 -29.99 -14.92 -12.60
C GLY A 415 -30.29 -16.24 -11.87
N VAL A 416 -31.48 -16.80 -12.09
CA VAL A 416 -31.89 -18.09 -11.51
C VAL A 416 -32.27 -19.07 -12.61
N LEU A 417 -31.77 -20.29 -12.51
CA LEU A 417 -32.25 -21.44 -13.28
C LEU A 417 -32.69 -22.55 -12.33
N THR A 418 -33.59 -23.42 -12.78
CA THR A 418 -34.11 -24.53 -11.95
C THR A 418 -33.66 -25.86 -12.52
N VAL A 419 -32.93 -26.64 -11.73
CA VAL A 419 -32.61 -28.04 -12.00
C VAL A 419 -33.70 -28.93 -11.37
N ARG A 420 -33.99 -30.07 -11.98
CA ARG A 420 -34.98 -31.05 -11.51
C ARG A 420 -34.40 -32.47 -11.55
N PHE A 421 -34.69 -33.24 -10.52
CA PHE A 421 -34.32 -34.64 -10.37
C PHE A 421 -35.57 -35.53 -10.23
N THR A 422 -35.68 -36.54 -11.09
CA THR A 422 -36.81 -37.48 -11.17
C THR A 422 -36.28 -38.92 -11.08
N PRO A 423 -36.06 -39.46 -9.86
CA PRO A 423 -35.45 -40.78 -9.70
C PRO A 423 -36.34 -41.90 -10.24
N ASN A 424 -35.72 -42.83 -10.98
CA ASN A 424 -36.32 -44.07 -11.45
C ASN A 424 -35.80 -45.31 -10.70
N GLN A 425 -34.75 -45.16 -9.87
CA GLN A 425 -34.12 -46.22 -9.08
C GLN A 425 -33.66 -45.69 -7.70
N PRO A 426 -33.57 -46.54 -6.66
CA PRO A 426 -33.16 -46.12 -5.32
C PRO A 426 -31.63 -46.12 -5.17
N ARG A 427 -30.95 -45.17 -5.83
CA ARG A 427 -29.48 -45.03 -5.81
C ARG A 427 -29.06 -43.56 -5.85
N GLN A 428 -27.79 -43.30 -5.54
CA GLN A 428 -27.20 -41.98 -5.77
C GLN A 428 -26.92 -41.78 -7.26
N GLU A 429 -27.25 -40.60 -7.77
CA GLU A 429 -27.08 -40.19 -9.15
C GLU A 429 -26.19 -38.95 -9.22
N ASN A 430 -25.37 -38.86 -10.26
CA ASN A 430 -24.48 -37.72 -10.51
C ASN A 430 -24.63 -37.21 -11.94
N ALA A 431 -24.54 -35.90 -12.13
CA ALA A 431 -24.59 -35.24 -13.44
C ALA A 431 -23.79 -33.93 -13.40
N PHE A 432 -23.58 -33.30 -14.55
CA PHE A 432 -23.02 -31.95 -14.64
C PHE A 432 -23.93 -31.05 -15.47
N LEU A 433 -24.10 -29.80 -15.03
CA LEU A 433 -24.67 -28.74 -15.84
C LEU A 433 -23.53 -27.92 -16.44
N VAL A 434 -23.39 -27.93 -17.77
CA VAL A 434 -22.39 -27.15 -18.51
C VAL A 434 -23.03 -25.84 -18.93
N ILE A 435 -22.41 -24.74 -18.55
CA ILE A 435 -22.85 -23.37 -18.82
C ILE A 435 -21.77 -22.71 -19.68
N GLU A 436 -22.16 -22.23 -20.86
CA GLU A 436 -21.28 -21.50 -21.77
C GLU A 436 -21.64 -20.01 -21.75
N SER A 437 -20.65 -19.16 -21.57
CA SER A 437 -20.85 -17.72 -21.34
C SER A 437 -19.76 -16.87 -22.02
N ASN A 438 -19.88 -15.55 -21.90
CA ASN A 438 -18.85 -14.59 -22.30
C ASN A 438 -17.80 -14.29 -21.20
N ASP A 439 -17.72 -15.11 -20.14
CA ASP A 439 -16.58 -15.11 -19.21
C ASP A 439 -15.28 -15.44 -19.98
N GLY A 440 -14.29 -14.56 -19.85
CA GLY A 440 -13.03 -14.66 -20.60
C GLY A 440 -12.04 -15.70 -20.09
N LEU A 441 -12.19 -16.18 -18.85
CA LEU A 441 -11.37 -17.23 -18.25
C LEU A 441 -12.10 -18.58 -18.21
N HIS A 442 -13.42 -18.54 -18.00
CA HIS A 442 -14.29 -19.71 -17.89
C HIS A 442 -15.43 -19.68 -18.92
N PRO A 443 -15.12 -19.61 -20.23
CA PRO A 443 -16.15 -19.57 -21.29
C PRO A 443 -17.02 -20.84 -21.34
N SER A 444 -16.55 -21.93 -20.75
CA SER A 444 -17.33 -23.13 -20.42
C SER A 444 -17.08 -23.48 -18.95
N PHE A 445 -18.14 -23.54 -18.16
CA PHE A 445 -18.13 -23.73 -16.71
C PHE A 445 -19.06 -24.89 -16.34
N GLU A 446 -18.60 -25.80 -15.48
CA GLU A 446 -19.35 -27.01 -15.10
C GLU A 446 -19.77 -26.97 -13.63
N VAL A 447 -21.07 -27.19 -13.38
CA VAL A 447 -21.62 -27.40 -12.04
C VAL A 447 -21.88 -28.90 -11.84
N PRO A 448 -21.05 -29.61 -11.06
CA PRO A 448 -21.38 -30.94 -10.56
C PRO A 448 -22.68 -30.96 -9.76
N MET A 449 -23.50 -31.97 -9.99
CA MET A 449 -24.81 -32.18 -9.37
C MET A 449 -24.91 -33.58 -8.80
N THR A 450 -25.50 -33.71 -7.61
CA THR A 450 -25.75 -35.00 -6.92
C THR A 450 -27.18 -35.03 -6.38
N ALA A 451 -27.78 -36.24 -6.33
CA ALA A 451 -29.06 -36.50 -5.68
C ALA A 451 -29.20 -37.98 -5.32
N LEU A 452 -30.12 -38.32 -4.41
CA LEU A 452 -30.40 -39.70 -3.97
C LEU A 452 -31.84 -40.11 -4.29
N GLY A 453 -32.02 -41.12 -5.14
CA GLY A 453 -33.31 -41.79 -5.27
C GLY A 453 -33.60 -42.67 -4.04
N ARG A 454 -34.82 -42.60 -3.50
CA ARG A 454 -35.33 -43.52 -2.47
C ARG A 454 -36.66 -44.15 -2.90
N THR A 455 -36.89 -45.40 -2.51
CA THR A 455 -38.22 -46.01 -2.58
C THR A 455 -38.96 -45.68 -1.29
N LEU A 456 -40.01 -44.86 -1.36
CA LEU A 456 -40.85 -44.49 -0.20
C LEU A 456 -42.33 -44.68 -0.55
N LEU A 457 -43.15 -44.99 0.45
CA LEU A 457 -44.60 -44.89 0.32
C LEU A 457 -45.01 -43.42 0.12
N PRO A 458 -46.19 -43.13 -0.49
CA PRO A 458 -46.66 -41.75 -0.65
C PRO A 458 -46.76 -41.04 0.70
N CYS A 459 -46.01 -39.93 0.86
CA CYS A 459 -46.00 -39.15 2.10
C CYS A 459 -47.42 -38.72 2.51
N GLN A 460 -47.74 -38.90 3.80
CA GLN A 460 -48.99 -38.47 4.44
C GLN A 460 -48.67 -37.35 5.43
N VAL A 461 -49.10 -36.13 5.10
CA VAL A 461 -48.84 -34.92 5.89
C VAL A 461 -50.13 -34.29 6.38
N THR A 462 -50.11 -33.78 7.60
CA THR A 462 -51.15 -32.91 8.15
C THR A 462 -50.56 -31.52 8.37
N VAL A 463 -51.27 -30.48 7.93
CA VAL A 463 -50.89 -29.08 8.15
C VAL A 463 -51.64 -28.54 9.36
N TYR A 464 -50.90 -28.12 10.38
CA TYR A 464 -51.46 -27.62 11.65
C TYR A 464 -51.19 -26.11 11.81
N PRO A 465 -52.14 -25.30 12.30
CA PRO A 465 -53.51 -25.66 12.70
C PRO A 465 -54.47 -25.85 11.52
N SER A 466 -54.14 -25.34 10.32
CA SER A 466 -54.93 -25.56 9.10
C SER A 466 -54.11 -25.34 7.83
N THR A 467 -54.66 -25.73 6.67
CA THR A 467 -54.08 -25.47 5.33
C THR A 467 -54.19 -24.01 4.85
N THR A 468 -54.66 -23.11 5.71
CA THR A 468 -54.64 -21.65 5.50
C THR A 468 -54.03 -20.96 6.71
N VAL A 469 -52.95 -20.20 6.49
CA VAL A 469 -52.39 -19.26 7.47
C VAL A 469 -53.16 -17.96 7.37
N ASP A 470 -53.70 -17.52 8.50
CA ASP A 470 -54.47 -16.28 8.60
C ASP A 470 -53.72 -15.29 9.48
N PHE A 471 -53.34 -14.15 8.92
CA PHE A 471 -52.68 -13.05 9.64
C PHE A 471 -53.68 -12.07 10.27
N GLY A 472 -54.98 -12.21 10.00
CA GLY A 472 -56.02 -11.32 10.54
C GLY A 472 -55.79 -9.86 10.14
N LEU A 473 -56.12 -8.95 11.05
CA LEU A 473 -55.80 -7.52 10.92
C LEU A 473 -54.34 -7.28 11.30
N ALA A 474 -53.54 -6.81 10.34
CA ALA A 474 -52.14 -6.42 10.53
C ALA A 474 -51.96 -4.93 10.21
N PRO A 475 -51.33 -4.12 11.08
CA PRO A 475 -51.11 -2.69 10.81
C PRO A 475 -50.26 -2.48 9.55
N ILE A 476 -50.62 -1.50 8.71
CA ILE A 476 -49.83 -1.17 7.53
C ILE A 476 -48.38 -0.79 7.90
N PHE A 477 -47.44 -1.19 7.04
CA PHE A 477 -45.99 -1.03 7.19
C PHE A 477 -45.35 -1.73 8.42
N HIS A 478 -46.10 -2.53 9.18
CA HIS A 478 -45.57 -3.28 10.32
C HIS A 478 -45.61 -4.79 10.05
N PRO A 479 -44.49 -5.52 10.24
CA PRO A 479 -44.47 -6.95 10.00
C PRO A 479 -45.26 -7.71 11.05
N THR A 480 -46.08 -8.64 10.59
CA THR A 480 -46.73 -9.68 11.41
C THR A 480 -46.24 -11.03 10.93
N THR A 481 -45.56 -11.79 11.78
CA THR A 481 -45.13 -13.16 11.44
C THR A 481 -46.22 -14.15 11.87
N GLN A 482 -46.46 -15.20 11.08
CA GLN A 482 -47.29 -16.34 11.43
C GLN A 482 -46.63 -17.64 10.95
N GLY A 483 -47.15 -18.79 11.35
CA GLY A 483 -46.61 -20.07 10.92
C GLY A 483 -47.59 -21.23 10.95
N PHE A 484 -47.12 -22.37 10.42
CA PHE A 484 -47.81 -23.65 10.43
C PHE A 484 -46.81 -24.79 10.64
N GLU A 485 -47.28 -25.93 11.16
CA GLU A 485 -46.49 -27.17 11.25
C GLU A 485 -46.91 -28.15 10.15
N LEU A 486 -45.92 -28.77 9.51
CA LEU A 486 -46.06 -29.97 8.69
C LEU A 486 -45.76 -31.19 9.56
N ILE A 487 -46.77 -32.01 9.81
CA ILE A 487 -46.66 -33.21 10.67
C ILE A 487 -46.74 -34.45 9.77
N ASN A 488 -45.72 -35.32 9.83
CA ASN A 488 -45.74 -36.60 9.15
C ASN A 488 -46.63 -37.59 9.91
N SER A 489 -47.81 -37.87 9.36
CA SER A 489 -48.80 -38.80 9.92
C SER A 489 -48.74 -40.21 9.31
N GLY A 490 -47.80 -40.46 8.39
CA GLY A 490 -47.55 -41.76 7.78
C GLY A 490 -46.57 -42.65 8.55
N SER A 491 -46.24 -43.80 7.96
CA SER A 491 -45.31 -44.80 8.51
C SER A 491 -43.90 -44.78 7.92
N GLU A 492 -43.64 -43.89 6.96
CA GLU A 492 -42.37 -43.73 6.24
C GLU A 492 -41.89 -42.28 6.30
N ASP A 493 -40.63 -42.04 5.95
CA ASP A 493 -40.08 -40.69 5.83
C ASP A 493 -40.86 -39.83 4.81
N CYS A 494 -41.22 -38.61 5.21
CA CYS A 494 -41.71 -37.57 4.31
C CYS A 494 -40.56 -36.62 3.96
N ILE A 495 -40.16 -36.55 2.69
CA ILE A 495 -39.14 -35.60 2.22
C ILE A 495 -39.86 -34.36 1.68
N PHE A 496 -39.51 -33.20 2.23
CA PHE A 496 -39.95 -31.89 1.76
C PHE A 496 -38.79 -31.10 1.15
N GLY A 497 -39.06 -30.39 0.06
CA GLY A 497 -38.10 -29.46 -0.54
C GLY A 497 -38.12 -28.08 0.12
N GLU A 498 -37.23 -27.20 -0.34
CA GLU A 498 -37.28 -25.77 -0.03
C GLU A 498 -38.65 -25.20 -0.46
N PRO A 499 -39.40 -24.52 0.42
CA PRO A 499 -40.67 -23.91 0.06
C PRO A 499 -40.50 -22.58 -0.67
N GLU A 500 -41.48 -22.24 -1.49
CA GLU A 500 -41.54 -21.03 -2.31
C GLU A 500 -42.87 -20.31 -2.12
N ILE A 501 -42.83 -18.98 -1.93
CA ILE A 501 -44.03 -18.14 -1.98
C ILE A 501 -44.35 -17.89 -3.45
N THR A 502 -45.33 -18.62 -3.99
CA THR A 502 -45.69 -18.60 -5.42
C THR A 502 -46.66 -17.48 -5.78
N SER A 503 -47.33 -16.89 -4.79
CA SER A 503 -48.18 -15.70 -4.97
C SER A 503 -48.30 -14.88 -3.68
N GLY A 504 -48.63 -13.59 -3.83
CA GLY A 504 -48.88 -12.67 -2.71
C GLY A 504 -47.65 -11.94 -2.15
N GLY A 505 -46.46 -12.13 -2.73
CA GLY A 505 -45.33 -11.23 -2.52
C GLY A 505 -45.50 -9.91 -3.32
N PRO A 506 -44.91 -8.80 -2.87
CA PRO A 506 -43.92 -8.69 -1.78
C PRO A 506 -44.50 -8.67 -0.36
N GLU A 507 -45.82 -8.50 -0.19
CA GLU A 507 -46.44 -8.35 1.13
C GLU A 507 -46.27 -9.60 1.99
N PHE A 508 -46.43 -10.79 1.41
CA PHE A 508 -45.97 -12.05 2.02
C PHE A 508 -44.53 -12.36 1.61
N HIS A 509 -43.66 -12.56 2.60
CA HIS A 509 -42.24 -12.91 2.40
C HIS A 509 -41.72 -13.79 3.54
N TRP A 510 -40.50 -14.30 3.39
CA TRP A 510 -39.84 -15.07 4.44
C TRP A 510 -39.28 -14.13 5.51
N PRO A 511 -39.34 -14.48 6.81
CA PRO A 511 -38.63 -13.75 7.86
C PRO A 511 -37.14 -13.61 7.53
N GLY A 512 -36.60 -12.39 7.59
CA GLY A 512 -35.22 -12.10 7.18
C GLY A 512 -34.93 -12.30 5.68
N LEU A 513 -35.96 -12.47 4.84
CA LEU A 513 -35.90 -12.73 3.39
C LEU A 513 -35.20 -14.05 2.99
N VAL A 514 -34.99 -14.97 3.93
CA VAL A 514 -34.36 -16.29 3.69
C VAL A 514 -35.40 -17.40 3.73
N ALA A 515 -35.55 -18.13 2.63
CA ALA A 515 -36.44 -19.29 2.57
C ALA A 515 -35.95 -20.41 3.53
N PRO A 516 -36.85 -21.13 4.20
CA PRO A 516 -36.50 -22.35 4.94
C PRO A 516 -35.81 -23.38 4.05
N ASN A 517 -34.90 -24.17 4.62
CA ASN A 517 -34.37 -25.33 3.90
C ASN A 517 -35.42 -26.46 3.85
N GLY A 518 -35.34 -27.28 2.80
CA GLY A 518 -36.04 -28.57 2.75
C GLY A 518 -35.57 -29.52 3.86
N ARG A 519 -36.38 -30.53 4.18
CA ARG A 519 -36.10 -31.47 5.27
C ARG A 519 -36.77 -32.82 5.06
N THR A 520 -36.10 -33.88 5.51
CA THR A 520 -36.75 -35.19 5.74
C THR A 520 -37.37 -35.21 7.15
N ILE A 521 -38.67 -35.50 7.22
CA ILE A 521 -39.45 -35.62 8.45
C ILE A 521 -39.77 -37.11 8.68
N PRO A 522 -39.24 -37.75 9.74
CA PRO A 522 -39.55 -39.14 10.05
C PRO A 522 -41.00 -39.32 10.52
N PRO A 523 -41.52 -40.56 10.59
CA PRO A 523 -42.87 -40.85 11.10
C PRO A 523 -43.14 -40.22 12.47
N GLY A 524 -44.27 -39.51 12.61
CA GLY A 524 -44.62 -38.74 13.82
C GLY A 524 -43.78 -37.47 14.05
N GLY A 525 -42.80 -37.19 13.21
CA GLY A 525 -42.01 -35.97 13.24
C GLY A 525 -42.76 -34.77 12.67
N ARG A 526 -42.21 -33.58 12.91
CA ARG A 526 -42.77 -32.29 12.46
C ARG A 526 -41.71 -31.29 12.01
N MET A 527 -42.14 -30.33 11.21
CA MET A 527 -41.36 -29.18 10.72
C MET A 527 -42.24 -27.94 10.74
N SER A 528 -41.75 -26.83 11.26
CA SER A 528 -42.48 -25.58 11.34
C SER A 528 -42.01 -24.61 10.27
N VAL A 529 -42.95 -23.93 9.61
CA VAL A 529 -42.71 -22.96 8.54
C VAL A 529 -43.27 -21.62 8.99
N ARG A 530 -42.46 -20.56 8.89
CA ARG A 530 -42.81 -19.19 9.27
C ARG A 530 -42.87 -18.30 8.03
N VAL A 531 -43.85 -17.41 7.98
CA VAL A 531 -44.07 -16.43 6.90
C VAL A 531 -44.37 -15.08 7.55
N GLU A 532 -43.83 -14.01 6.97
CA GLU A 532 -44.06 -12.63 7.39
C GLU A 532 -45.03 -11.94 6.43
N PHE A 533 -45.90 -11.09 6.99
CA PHE A 533 -46.86 -10.28 6.25
C PHE A 533 -46.68 -8.80 6.64
N THR A 534 -46.37 -7.98 5.64
CA THR A 534 -46.20 -6.52 5.81
C THR A 534 -47.04 -5.79 4.76
N PRO A 535 -48.33 -5.51 5.04
CA PRO A 535 -49.21 -4.84 4.09
C PRO A 535 -48.80 -3.37 3.90
N GLN A 536 -48.76 -2.91 2.65
CA GLN A 536 -48.44 -1.51 2.33
C GLN A 536 -49.67 -0.59 2.25
N ALA A 537 -50.88 -1.17 2.20
CA ALA A 537 -52.15 -0.46 2.17
C ALA A 537 -53.22 -1.23 2.93
N ALA A 538 -54.33 -0.56 3.27
CA ALA A 538 -55.49 -1.22 3.85
C ALA A 538 -56.22 -2.05 2.78
N GLY A 539 -56.63 -3.28 3.12
CA GLY A 539 -57.31 -4.20 2.19
C GLY A 539 -56.97 -5.66 2.39
N ASP A 540 -57.67 -6.55 1.69
CA ASP A 540 -57.48 -8.01 1.79
C ASP A 540 -56.39 -8.51 0.84
N TYR A 541 -55.43 -9.26 1.40
CA TYR A 541 -54.32 -9.88 0.71
C TYR A 541 -54.44 -11.41 0.72
N ARG A 542 -53.97 -12.05 -0.35
CA ARG A 542 -53.90 -13.51 -0.49
C ARG A 542 -52.57 -13.92 -1.11
N GLY A 543 -52.05 -15.05 -0.66
CA GLY A 543 -50.82 -15.64 -1.18
C GLY A 543 -50.82 -17.15 -1.04
N GLN A 544 -49.74 -17.78 -1.50
CA GLN A 544 -49.58 -19.23 -1.46
C GLN A 544 -48.12 -19.60 -1.22
N VAL A 545 -47.89 -20.59 -0.35
CA VAL A 545 -46.63 -21.30 -0.17
C VAL A 545 -46.74 -22.67 -0.82
N GLU A 546 -45.85 -23.00 -1.74
CA GLU A 546 -45.72 -24.31 -2.39
C GLU A 546 -44.38 -24.95 -1.99
N PHE A 547 -44.32 -26.28 -1.89
CA PHE A 547 -43.06 -27.00 -1.68
C PHE A 547 -43.11 -28.39 -2.33
N TYR A 548 -41.94 -28.93 -2.67
CA TYR A 548 -41.85 -30.33 -3.08
C TYR A 548 -42.22 -31.27 -1.92
N MET A 549 -42.97 -32.34 -2.20
CA MET A 549 -43.27 -33.44 -1.28
C MET A 549 -43.03 -34.80 -1.94
N SER A 550 -42.50 -35.77 -1.18
CA SER A 550 -42.31 -37.16 -1.58
C SER A 550 -43.61 -37.98 -1.69
N ASN A 551 -44.58 -37.48 -2.47
CA ASN A 551 -45.84 -38.14 -2.76
C ASN A 551 -46.13 -38.06 -4.27
N PRO A 552 -46.06 -39.18 -5.02
CA PRO A 552 -46.31 -39.18 -6.48
C PRO A 552 -47.67 -38.59 -6.90
N GLY A 553 -48.70 -38.69 -6.05
CA GLY A 553 -50.03 -38.14 -6.30
C GLY A 553 -50.23 -36.68 -5.90
N LEU A 554 -49.31 -36.10 -5.12
CA LEU A 554 -49.34 -34.68 -4.71
C LEU A 554 -47.90 -34.19 -4.45
N GLN A 555 -47.19 -33.85 -5.52
CA GLN A 555 -45.77 -33.49 -5.45
C GLN A 555 -45.52 -32.03 -5.07
N ALA A 556 -46.52 -31.16 -5.23
CA ALA A 556 -46.49 -29.73 -4.94
C ALA A 556 -47.72 -29.33 -4.09
N PRO A 557 -47.81 -29.77 -2.82
CA PRO A 557 -48.82 -29.27 -1.89
C PRO A 557 -48.69 -27.76 -1.68
N VAL A 558 -49.83 -27.11 -1.47
CA VAL A 558 -49.94 -25.65 -1.26
C VAL A 558 -50.58 -25.35 0.09
N VAL A 559 -50.00 -24.40 0.82
CA VAL A 559 -50.59 -23.76 2.01
C VAL A 559 -50.99 -22.34 1.61
N ASN A 560 -52.27 -21.99 1.82
CA ASN A 560 -52.78 -20.67 1.45
C ASN A 560 -52.44 -19.65 2.54
N LEU A 561 -52.21 -18.41 2.14
CA LEU A 561 -51.99 -17.26 3.02
C LEU A 561 -53.15 -16.28 2.84
N ARG A 562 -53.62 -15.69 3.95
CA ARG A 562 -54.53 -14.53 3.91
C ARG A 562 -54.23 -13.56 5.04
N GLY A 563 -54.44 -12.28 4.79
CA GLY A 563 -54.34 -11.23 5.81
C GLY A 563 -55.05 -9.97 5.33
N THR A 564 -55.38 -9.08 6.24
CA THR A 564 -56.04 -7.81 5.94
C THR A 564 -55.17 -6.68 6.49
N GLY A 565 -54.69 -5.80 5.62
CA GLY A 565 -53.98 -4.59 6.01
C GLY A 565 -54.94 -3.63 6.71
N ASP A 566 -54.50 -3.10 7.85
CA ASP A 566 -55.29 -2.24 8.73
C ASP A 566 -54.62 -0.87 8.88
N ASP A 567 -55.35 0.21 8.58
CA ASP A 567 -54.96 1.60 8.80
C ASP A 567 -55.52 2.16 10.13
N GLY A 568 -55.99 1.27 11.01
CA GLY A 568 -56.59 1.62 12.28
C GLY A 568 -55.58 2.09 13.33
N CYS A 569 -56.08 2.90 14.25
CA CYS A 569 -55.34 3.44 15.40
C CYS A 569 -55.23 2.47 16.59
N PHE A 570 -55.73 1.24 16.48
CA PHE A 570 -55.52 0.17 17.47
C PHE A 570 -54.65 -0.92 16.85
N SER A 571 -53.69 -1.43 17.61
CA SER A 571 -52.83 -2.52 17.19
C SER A 571 -52.49 -3.45 18.35
N VAL A 572 -51.98 -4.64 18.03
CA VAL A 572 -51.31 -5.51 19.00
C VAL A 572 -49.85 -5.61 18.59
N THR A 573 -48.93 -5.27 19.48
CA THR A 573 -47.49 -5.14 19.17
C THR A 573 -46.63 -5.87 20.21
N PRO A 574 -45.50 -6.50 19.84
CA PRO A 574 -44.99 -6.69 18.46
C PRO A 574 -45.89 -7.63 17.63
N GLY A 575 -45.77 -7.58 16.31
CA GLY A 575 -46.51 -8.46 15.39
C GLY A 575 -46.09 -9.93 15.43
N ALA A 576 -44.99 -10.23 16.12
CA ALA A 576 -44.59 -11.57 16.52
C ALA A 576 -43.88 -11.54 17.88
N VAL A 577 -44.12 -12.55 18.71
CA VAL A 577 -43.44 -12.77 19.99
C VAL A 577 -42.67 -14.08 19.90
N ASP A 578 -41.34 -13.96 19.81
CA ASP A 578 -40.44 -15.10 19.91
C ASP A 578 -40.03 -15.29 21.38
N PHE A 579 -40.29 -16.47 21.92
CA PHE A 579 -39.79 -16.90 23.22
C PHE A 579 -38.37 -17.47 23.11
N GLY A 580 -37.96 -17.89 21.90
CA GLY A 580 -36.69 -18.58 21.68
C GLY A 580 -36.74 -20.08 22.01
N GLY A 581 -35.55 -20.67 22.15
CA GLY A 581 -35.37 -22.10 22.39
C GLY A 581 -35.32 -22.47 23.88
N THR A 582 -35.88 -23.63 24.23
CA THR A 582 -35.78 -24.26 25.55
C THR A 582 -35.53 -25.76 25.41
N THR A 583 -35.53 -26.51 26.52
CA THR A 583 -35.50 -27.99 26.48
C THR A 583 -36.82 -28.57 26.99
N PRO A 584 -37.26 -29.77 26.55
CA PRO A 584 -38.53 -30.35 26.97
C PRO A 584 -38.69 -30.39 28.50
N GLY A 585 -39.77 -29.82 29.01
CA GLY A 585 -40.06 -29.70 30.44
C GLY A 585 -39.55 -28.41 31.12
N CYS A 586 -38.74 -27.58 30.46
CA CYS A 586 -38.51 -26.21 30.90
C CYS A 586 -39.69 -25.30 30.48
N SER A 587 -40.01 -24.31 31.32
CA SER A 587 -40.87 -23.18 30.95
C SER A 587 -39.99 -21.95 30.75
N LEU A 588 -40.25 -21.18 29.70
CA LEU A 588 -39.59 -19.90 29.47
C LEU A 588 -40.27 -18.77 30.27
N PRO A 589 -39.60 -17.62 30.51
CA PRO A 589 -40.21 -16.43 31.11
C PRO A 589 -41.49 -15.98 30.40
N GLU A 590 -42.29 -15.12 31.06
CA GLU A 590 -43.44 -14.52 30.40
C GLU A 590 -43.00 -13.49 29.36
N HIS A 591 -43.41 -13.72 28.10
CA HIS A 591 -43.31 -12.72 27.04
C HIS A 591 -44.67 -12.04 26.85
N PHE A 592 -44.64 -10.79 26.38
CA PHE A 592 -45.81 -9.93 26.32
C PHE A 592 -46.07 -9.43 24.90
N ALA A 593 -47.34 -9.43 24.52
CA ALA A 593 -47.85 -8.56 23.47
C ALA A 593 -48.67 -7.44 24.11
N TYR A 594 -48.74 -6.27 23.49
CA TYR A 594 -49.36 -5.08 24.02
C TYR A 594 -50.55 -4.68 23.15
N ALA A 595 -51.75 -4.69 23.72
CA ALA A 595 -52.93 -4.11 23.12
C ALA A 595 -52.82 -2.58 23.23
N THR A 596 -52.49 -1.93 22.11
CA THR A 596 -52.10 -0.52 22.05
C THR A 596 -53.19 0.29 21.37
N ASN A 597 -53.63 1.35 22.04
CA ASN A 597 -54.67 2.23 21.54
C ASN A 597 -54.13 3.64 21.30
N GLN A 598 -53.86 3.98 20.04
CA GLN A 598 -53.54 5.34 19.57
C GLN A 598 -54.79 6.10 19.10
N CYS A 599 -55.99 5.54 19.26
CA CYS A 599 -57.22 6.23 18.92
C CYS A 599 -57.52 7.35 19.92
N SER A 600 -58.19 8.40 19.46
CA SER A 600 -58.68 9.50 20.32
C SER A 600 -59.78 9.08 21.30
N ALA A 601 -60.35 7.89 21.13
CA ALA A 601 -61.38 7.29 21.97
C ALA A 601 -60.90 5.95 22.58
N PRO A 602 -61.42 5.57 23.77
CA PRO A 602 -61.11 4.27 24.36
C PRO A 602 -61.60 3.11 23.49
N VAL A 603 -60.80 2.05 23.38
CA VAL A 603 -61.12 0.82 22.63
C VAL A 603 -61.30 -0.35 23.60
N THR A 604 -62.39 -1.09 23.46
CA THR A 604 -62.67 -2.26 24.31
C THR A 604 -62.18 -3.53 23.64
N VAL A 605 -61.28 -4.26 24.31
CA VAL A 605 -60.91 -5.64 23.96
C VAL A 605 -62.02 -6.57 24.46
N THR A 606 -62.68 -7.26 23.54
CA THR A 606 -63.86 -8.10 23.83
C THR A 606 -63.50 -9.56 24.07
N ALA A 607 -62.44 -10.05 23.42
CA ALA A 607 -61.90 -11.40 23.61
C ALA A 607 -60.41 -11.45 23.27
N ALA A 608 -59.68 -12.38 23.90
CA ALA A 608 -58.35 -12.78 23.48
C ALA A 608 -58.22 -14.31 23.62
N ARG A 609 -57.57 -14.98 22.67
CA ARG A 609 -57.28 -16.42 22.72
C ARG A 609 -55.98 -16.74 22.00
N ILE A 610 -55.33 -17.84 22.37
CA ILE A 610 -54.22 -18.41 21.60
C ILE A 610 -54.71 -19.69 20.91
N THR A 611 -54.21 -19.99 19.71
CA THR A 611 -54.46 -21.28 19.04
C THR A 611 -53.95 -22.44 19.90
N PRO A 612 -54.62 -23.61 19.95
CA PRO A 612 -54.18 -24.71 20.81
C PRO A 612 -52.72 -25.13 20.51
N GLY A 613 -52.00 -25.56 21.54
CA GLY A 613 -50.57 -25.92 21.43
C GLY A 613 -49.83 -25.72 22.75
N ASN A 614 -48.51 -25.55 22.67
CA ASN A 614 -47.59 -25.37 23.81
C ASN A 614 -47.58 -23.95 24.39
N PHE A 615 -48.50 -23.07 23.97
CA PHE A 615 -48.60 -21.67 24.40
C PHE A 615 -49.92 -21.40 25.15
N SER A 616 -49.89 -20.52 26.15
CA SER A 616 -51.09 -20.09 26.89
C SER A 616 -51.01 -18.62 27.33
N ILE A 617 -52.17 -17.97 27.50
CA ILE A 617 -52.24 -16.63 28.10
C ILE A 617 -52.11 -16.81 29.61
N SER A 618 -51.08 -16.22 30.20
CA SER A 618 -50.80 -16.27 31.64
C SER A 618 -51.39 -15.06 32.38
N THR A 619 -51.29 -13.87 31.79
CA THR A 619 -51.60 -12.61 32.45
C THR A 619 -52.37 -11.69 31.51
N ILE A 620 -53.65 -11.44 31.80
CA ILE A 620 -54.48 -10.48 31.05
C ILE A 620 -55.54 -9.88 32.00
N PRO A 621 -55.96 -8.61 31.84
CA PRO A 621 -57.11 -8.09 32.57
C PRO A 621 -58.38 -8.90 32.25
N GLY A 622 -59.31 -8.94 33.20
CA GLY A 622 -60.58 -9.63 33.02
C GLY A 622 -61.33 -9.12 31.79
N LEU A 623 -61.66 -10.03 30.86
CA LEU A 623 -62.36 -9.70 29.61
C LEU A 623 -63.86 -9.48 29.87
N PRO A 624 -64.49 -8.48 29.23
CA PRO A 624 -63.90 -7.45 28.38
C PRO A 624 -63.21 -6.33 29.19
N PHE A 625 -62.14 -5.76 28.66
CA PHE A 625 -61.44 -4.60 29.26
C PHE A 625 -61.24 -3.47 28.26
N THR A 626 -61.00 -2.26 28.75
CA THR A 626 -60.87 -1.05 27.94
C THR A 626 -59.44 -0.52 27.96
N VAL A 627 -58.87 -0.26 26.79
CA VAL A 627 -57.59 0.44 26.61
C VAL A 627 -57.88 1.92 26.39
N ALA A 628 -57.33 2.79 27.24
CA ALA A 628 -57.54 4.23 27.16
C ALA A 628 -56.82 4.85 25.92
N PRO A 629 -57.21 6.05 25.46
CA PRO A 629 -56.47 6.77 24.43
C PRO A 629 -54.98 6.95 24.80
N ASN A 630 -54.10 6.75 23.82
CA ASN A 630 -52.65 6.84 23.95
C ASN A 630 -52.07 5.95 25.07
N SER A 631 -52.67 4.78 25.32
CA SER A 631 -52.18 3.82 26.30
C SER A 631 -52.09 2.40 25.73
N GLN A 632 -51.41 1.52 26.47
CA GLN A 632 -51.24 0.12 26.13
C GLN A 632 -51.53 -0.78 27.34
N VAL A 633 -52.05 -1.98 27.08
CA VAL A 633 -52.31 -3.01 28.08
C VAL A 633 -51.54 -4.28 27.72
N PRO A 634 -50.70 -4.82 28.63
CA PRO A 634 -49.97 -6.06 28.37
C PRO A 634 -50.89 -7.29 28.40
N ILE A 635 -50.58 -8.23 27.49
CA ILE A 635 -51.11 -9.59 27.41
C ILE A 635 -49.89 -10.51 27.57
N GLY A 636 -49.71 -11.01 28.79
CA GLY A 636 -48.64 -11.94 29.15
C GLY A 636 -48.98 -13.37 28.71
N MET A 637 -47.97 -14.05 28.19
CA MET A 637 -48.07 -15.37 27.62
C MET A 637 -46.93 -16.26 28.11
N ARG A 638 -47.19 -17.56 28.24
CA ARG A 638 -46.19 -18.59 28.58
C ARG A 638 -46.10 -19.65 27.50
N TYR A 639 -44.89 -20.19 27.36
CA TYR A 639 -44.58 -21.36 26.57
C TYR A 639 -44.13 -22.51 27.48
N THR A 640 -44.48 -23.75 27.14
CA THR A 640 -44.00 -24.95 27.83
C THR A 640 -43.81 -26.08 26.83
N ALA A 641 -42.55 -26.41 26.55
CA ALA A 641 -42.20 -27.38 25.54
C ALA A 641 -42.41 -28.83 26.02
N ASN A 642 -43.19 -29.60 25.27
CA ASN A 642 -43.41 -31.03 25.54
C ASN A 642 -42.68 -31.95 24.55
N THR A 643 -42.28 -31.43 23.39
CA THR A 643 -41.75 -32.20 22.25
C THR A 643 -40.72 -31.40 21.48
N LEU A 644 -39.67 -32.06 20.97
CA LEU A 644 -38.61 -31.43 20.19
C LEU A 644 -39.11 -30.76 18.90
N GLY A 645 -38.37 -29.75 18.45
CA GLY A 645 -38.66 -28.92 17.28
C GLY A 645 -39.26 -27.56 17.65
N ASP A 646 -39.35 -26.68 16.66
CA ASP A 646 -39.96 -25.36 16.81
C ASP A 646 -41.49 -25.48 16.90
N ASP A 647 -42.12 -24.75 17.82
CA ASP A 647 -43.56 -24.63 17.96
C ASP A 647 -44.03 -23.27 17.42
N VAL A 648 -45.17 -23.26 16.72
CA VAL A 648 -45.82 -22.03 16.22
C VAL A 648 -47.28 -21.95 16.67
N ALA A 649 -47.72 -20.75 17.04
CA ALA A 649 -49.11 -20.45 17.40
C ALA A 649 -49.47 -19.00 17.03
N SER A 650 -50.74 -18.63 17.21
CA SER A 650 -51.18 -17.23 17.11
C SER A 650 -51.95 -16.81 18.36
N LEU A 651 -51.56 -15.67 18.94
CA LEU A 651 -52.45 -14.86 19.78
C LEU A 651 -53.43 -14.13 18.86
N GLN A 652 -54.72 -14.15 19.21
CA GLN A 652 -55.81 -13.53 18.46
C GLN A 652 -56.61 -12.62 19.41
N VAL A 653 -56.80 -11.36 19.04
CA VAL A 653 -57.43 -10.33 19.90
C VAL A 653 -58.57 -9.64 19.13
N TRP A 654 -59.77 -9.65 19.72
CA TRP A 654 -60.95 -8.95 19.19
C TRP A 654 -61.22 -7.65 19.95
N ILE A 655 -61.67 -6.65 19.21
CA ILE A 655 -62.09 -5.35 19.77
C ILE A 655 -63.54 -5.05 19.40
N SER A 656 -64.19 -4.16 20.15
CA SER A 656 -65.60 -3.79 19.94
C SER A 656 -65.88 -3.09 18.61
N THR A 657 -64.86 -2.55 17.94
CA THR A 657 -64.99 -1.75 16.71
C THR A 657 -64.69 -2.52 15.41
N LYS A 658 -64.14 -3.75 15.48
CA LYS A 658 -63.77 -4.55 14.31
C LYS A 658 -64.17 -6.02 14.49
N ALA A 659 -64.72 -6.63 13.44
CA ALA A 659 -65.21 -8.01 13.48
C ALA A 659 -64.09 -9.07 13.34
N ALA A 660 -63.03 -8.74 12.62
CA ALA A 660 -61.83 -9.57 12.50
C ALA A 660 -60.91 -9.37 13.72
N ALA A 661 -60.09 -10.37 14.02
CA ALA A 661 -59.09 -10.30 15.07
C ALA A 661 -57.80 -9.65 14.56
N PHE A 662 -57.13 -8.90 15.43
CA PHE A 662 -55.69 -8.67 15.31
C PHE A 662 -54.97 -9.96 15.69
N GLN A 663 -53.89 -10.29 14.99
CA GLN A 663 -53.11 -11.50 15.29
C GLN A 663 -51.64 -11.18 15.52
N VAL A 664 -51.03 -11.91 16.44
CA VAL A 664 -49.60 -11.87 16.74
C VAL A 664 -49.10 -13.31 16.69
N GLY A 665 -48.08 -13.57 15.88
CA GLY A 665 -47.45 -14.88 15.82
C GLY A 665 -46.69 -15.17 17.11
N LEU A 666 -46.75 -16.39 17.58
CA LEU A 666 -45.98 -16.88 18.72
C LEU A 666 -45.02 -17.94 18.19
N THR A 667 -43.74 -17.80 18.50
CA THR A 667 -42.71 -18.78 18.13
C THR A 667 -41.90 -19.15 19.35
N ALA A 668 -41.49 -20.41 19.40
CA ALA A 668 -40.59 -20.97 20.39
C ALA A 668 -40.02 -22.28 19.83
N GLY A 669 -39.16 -22.97 20.57
CA GLY A 669 -38.80 -24.34 20.21
C GLY A 669 -38.20 -25.14 21.35
N ALA A 670 -38.22 -26.46 21.20
CA ALA A 670 -37.52 -27.37 22.09
C ALA A 670 -36.33 -28.05 21.38
N VAL A 671 -35.13 -27.80 21.90
CA VAL A 671 -33.90 -28.49 21.51
C VAL A 671 -33.57 -29.60 22.52
N PRO A 672 -32.78 -30.63 22.16
CA PRO A 672 -32.31 -31.62 23.11
C PRO A 672 -31.57 -30.97 24.29
N PRO A 673 -31.67 -31.51 25.52
CA PRO A 673 -30.84 -31.06 26.63
C PRO A 673 -29.39 -31.47 26.37
N ASN A 674 -28.64 -30.54 25.76
CA ASN A 674 -27.22 -30.67 25.56
C ASN A 674 -26.52 -30.17 26.84
N THR A 675 -25.76 -31.04 27.50
CA THR A 675 -24.76 -30.60 28.47
C THR A 675 -23.80 -29.65 27.75
N VAL A 676 -23.71 -28.41 28.23
CA VAL A 676 -22.89 -27.38 27.61
C VAL A 676 -21.43 -27.66 27.93
N LEU A 677 -20.59 -27.64 26.90
CA LEU A 677 -19.15 -27.76 26.99
C LEU A 677 -18.52 -26.49 26.41
N ASP A 678 -18.33 -25.49 27.27
CA ASP A 678 -17.58 -24.31 26.91
C ASP A 678 -16.07 -24.60 27.00
N LYS A 679 -15.30 -24.02 26.09
CA LYS A 679 -13.85 -24.16 26.03
C LYS A 679 -13.20 -22.81 25.75
N TRP A 680 -12.09 -22.55 26.41
CA TRP A 680 -11.27 -21.36 26.22
C TRP A 680 -9.80 -21.75 26.20
N GLU A 681 -9.03 -21.02 25.39
CA GLU A 681 -7.58 -21.03 25.47
C GLU A 681 -7.15 -19.84 26.33
N GLN A 682 -6.37 -20.06 27.40
CA GLN A 682 -5.67 -18.95 28.04
C GLN A 682 -4.56 -18.50 27.10
N SER A 683 -4.79 -17.45 26.32
CA SER A 683 -3.77 -16.91 25.42
C SER A 683 -2.65 -16.19 26.19
N THR A 684 -1.61 -15.76 25.47
CA THR A 684 -0.84 -14.59 25.92
C THR A 684 -1.77 -13.39 26.11
N PRO A 685 -1.42 -12.39 26.94
CA PRO A 685 -2.30 -11.27 27.24
C PRO A 685 -2.80 -10.59 25.96
N LYS A 686 -4.13 -10.57 25.78
CA LYS A 686 -4.82 -9.89 24.68
C LYS A 686 -5.43 -8.60 25.19
N VAL A 687 -5.15 -7.49 24.51
CA VAL A 687 -5.61 -6.15 24.90
C VAL A 687 -6.16 -5.41 23.69
N ASP A 688 -7.39 -4.93 23.78
CA ASP A 688 -7.94 -3.95 22.84
C ASP A 688 -7.87 -2.59 23.55
N MET A 689 -7.03 -1.66 23.08
CA MET A 689 -6.83 -0.35 23.70
C MET A 689 -7.41 0.76 22.83
N LEU A 690 -8.38 1.48 23.36
CA LEU A 690 -8.92 2.69 22.77
C LEU A 690 -8.41 3.89 23.56
N ILE A 691 -7.66 4.76 22.89
CA ILE A 691 -7.22 6.05 23.42
C ILE A 691 -8.15 7.12 22.87
N VAL A 692 -8.72 7.92 23.76
CA VAL A 692 -9.54 9.08 23.41
C VAL A 692 -8.78 10.31 23.86
N ILE A 693 -8.42 11.15 22.90
CA ILE A 693 -7.63 12.35 23.15
C ILE A 693 -8.51 13.55 22.82
N ASP A 694 -8.57 14.47 23.75
CA ASP A 694 -9.23 15.73 23.56
C ASP A 694 -8.51 16.59 22.52
N ASN A 695 -9.27 17.04 21.52
CA ASN A 695 -8.78 17.80 20.38
C ASN A 695 -9.22 19.27 20.39
N SER A 696 -9.52 19.80 21.58
CA SER A 696 -9.81 21.20 21.81
C SER A 696 -8.59 22.13 21.69
N GLY A 697 -8.83 23.43 21.81
CA GLY A 697 -7.78 24.46 21.67
C GLY A 697 -6.89 24.65 22.91
N SER A 698 -7.33 24.20 24.08
CA SER A 698 -6.58 24.30 25.35
C SER A 698 -5.46 23.26 25.45
N MET A 699 -5.70 22.06 24.92
CA MET A 699 -4.85 20.85 24.98
C MET A 699 -3.46 20.92 24.33
N ASP A 700 -2.94 22.10 23.98
CA ASP A 700 -1.67 22.27 23.25
C ASP A 700 -0.44 21.83 24.07
N ASP A 701 -0.38 22.16 25.36
CA ASP A 701 0.73 21.74 26.23
C ASP A 701 0.60 20.28 26.66
N GLU A 702 -0.64 19.81 26.83
CA GLU A 702 -1.02 18.48 27.29
C GLU A 702 -0.78 17.44 26.19
N GLN A 703 -1.13 17.72 24.93
CA GLN A 703 -0.79 16.85 23.79
C GLN A 703 0.73 16.82 23.53
N LYS A 704 1.47 17.91 23.76
CA LYS A 704 2.94 17.90 23.72
C LYS A 704 3.54 17.05 24.84
N ALA A 705 3.04 17.19 26.06
CA ALA A 705 3.47 16.39 27.21
C ALA A 705 3.17 14.89 26.99
N LEU A 706 2.00 14.56 26.45
CA LEU A 706 1.66 13.21 26.01
C LEU A 706 2.68 12.69 24.98
N ALA A 707 2.86 13.42 23.86
CA ALA A 707 3.76 13.02 22.78
C ALA A 707 5.21 12.82 23.25
N ALA A 708 5.69 13.62 24.21
CA ALA A 708 7.02 13.48 24.82
C ALA A 708 7.17 12.23 25.72
N ASN A 709 6.06 11.66 26.21
CA ASN A 709 6.06 10.55 27.17
C ASN A 709 5.51 9.22 26.61
N LEU A 710 5.02 9.17 25.36
CA LEU A 710 4.48 7.94 24.73
C LEU A 710 5.46 6.76 24.68
N ASP A 711 6.76 7.01 24.80
CA ASP A 711 7.77 5.95 24.94
C ASP A 711 7.54 5.06 26.17
N HIS A 712 7.01 5.58 27.28
CA HIS A 712 6.63 4.79 28.45
C HIS A 712 5.51 3.79 28.12
N LEU A 713 4.44 4.31 27.50
CA LEU A 713 3.31 3.51 27.04
C LEU A 713 3.76 2.40 26.07
N TRP A 714 4.57 2.78 25.07
CA TRP A 714 5.11 1.84 24.08
C TRP A 714 5.99 0.75 24.71
N ASN A 715 6.90 1.12 25.60
CA ASN A 715 7.80 0.17 26.24
C ASN A 715 7.03 -0.89 27.04
N ARG A 716 5.94 -0.51 27.70
CA ARG A 716 5.10 -1.45 28.46
C ARG A 716 4.31 -2.41 27.57
N ILE A 717 3.82 -1.94 26.43
CA ILE A 717 3.17 -2.78 25.41
C ILE A 717 4.18 -3.76 24.79
N ALA A 718 5.39 -3.29 24.47
CA ALA A 718 6.46 -4.09 23.89
C ALA A 718 7.03 -5.15 24.88
N LEU A 719 7.22 -4.78 26.15
CA LEU A 719 7.70 -5.69 27.21
C LEU A 719 6.73 -6.83 27.52
N ALA A 720 5.44 -6.67 27.22
CA ALA A 720 4.42 -7.67 27.51
C ALA A 720 4.40 -8.86 26.54
N ASN A 721 4.97 -8.70 25.33
CA ASN A 721 4.73 -9.59 24.19
C ASN A 721 3.23 -9.89 23.97
N ALA A 722 2.40 -8.86 24.17
CA ALA A 722 0.94 -8.95 24.15
C ALA A 722 0.39 -8.96 22.72
N ASP A 723 -0.74 -9.64 22.53
CA ASP A 723 -1.51 -9.60 21.28
C ASP A 723 -2.49 -8.41 21.37
N PHE A 724 -2.03 -7.23 20.95
CA PHE A 724 -2.76 -5.98 21.10
C PHE A 724 -3.48 -5.52 19.82
N HIS A 725 -4.63 -4.89 20.00
CA HIS A 725 -5.22 -3.96 19.03
C HIS A 725 -5.23 -2.57 19.67
N ILE A 726 -4.59 -1.57 19.08
CA ILE A 726 -4.60 -0.19 19.61
C ILE A 726 -5.20 0.73 18.57
N ALA A 727 -6.11 1.60 19.00
CA ALA A 727 -6.73 2.63 18.16
C ALA A 727 -6.85 3.95 18.92
N VAL A 728 -6.93 5.06 18.17
CA VAL A 728 -7.10 6.41 18.71
C VAL A 728 -8.32 7.07 18.05
N THR A 729 -9.08 7.83 18.84
CA THR A 729 -10.16 8.74 18.37
C THR A 729 -10.07 10.07 19.10
N SER A 730 -10.70 11.11 18.57
CA SER A 730 -10.96 12.35 19.31
C SER A 730 -12.20 12.22 20.21
N THR A 731 -12.38 13.22 21.07
CA THR A 731 -13.62 13.53 21.82
C THR A 731 -14.78 13.96 20.89
N ALA A 732 -14.48 14.72 19.84
CA ALA A 732 -15.47 15.33 18.96
C ALA A 732 -16.41 14.36 18.21
N MET A 733 -17.73 14.59 18.31
CA MET A 733 -18.77 13.81 17.63
C MET A 733 -19.26 14.40 16.29
N THR A 734 -18.92 15.66 15.97
CA THR A 734 -19.37 16.35 14.75
C THR A 734 -18.20 17.02 14.03
N PRO A 735 -18.01 16.85 12.71
CA PRO A 735 -16.89 17.45 12.00
C PRO A 735 -16.85 18.98 12.07
N TYR A 736 -15.83 19.53 12.72
CA TYR A 736 -15.53 20.96 12.73
C TYR A 736 -14.02 21.20 12.89
N THR A 737 -13.47 22.11 12.09
CA THR A 737 -12.02 22.30 11.94
C THR A 737 -11.58 23.74 12.23
N ALA A 738 -12.40 24.55 12.90
CA ALA A 738 -12.12 25.96 13.20
C ALA A 738 -11.68 26.83 11.99
N GLY A 739 -12.09 26.46 10.76
CA GLY A 739 -11.72 27.14 9.51
C GLY A 739 -10.49 26.59 8.79
N TRP A 740 -9.81 25.59 9.35
CA TRP A 740 -8.75 24.83 8.68
C TRP A 740 -9.33 23.76 7.73
N THR A 741 -8.54 23.26 6.77
CA THR A 741 -8.97 22.12 5.92
C THR A 741 -9.09 20.82 6.73
N GLN A 742 -8.18 20.64 7.69
CA GLN A 742 -8.15 19.60 8.72
C GLN A 742 -7.56 20.22 9.98
N CYS A 743 -7.83 19.63 11.14
CA CYS A 743 -7.27 20.07 12.41
C CYS A 743 -5.73 20.00 12.39
N PRO A 744 -5.00 20.84 13.17
CA PRO A 744 -3.54 20.80 13.28
C PRO A 744 -3.01 19.46 13.82
N GLY A 745 -2.82 18.47 12.93
CA GLY A 745 -2.57 17.06 13.28
C GLY A 745 -3.13 16.07 12.25
N GLY A 746 -4.13 16.50 11.46
CA GLY A 746 -4.72 15.77 10.34
C GLY A 746 -6.14 15.24 10.58
N ALA A 747 -6.70 15.43 11.79
CA ALA A 747 -8.07 15.01 12.10
C ALA A 747 -9.11 15.85 11.35
N ASN A 748 -10.31 15.30 11.18
CA ASN A 748 -11.45 16.06 10.67
C ASN A 748 -12.19 16.81 11.81
N GLY A 749 -11.73 16.67 13.06
CA GLY A 749 -12.26 17.38 14.22
C GLY A 749 -13.68 16.94 14.55
N GLY A 750 -13.93 15.64 14.50
CA GLY A 750 -15.28 15.07 14.49
C GLY A 750 -15.28 13.63 14.00
N GLU A 751 -14.40 12.84 14.58
CA GLU A 751 -14.18 11.44 14.24
C GLU A 751 -15.45 10.60 14.53
N ALA A 752 -16.28 11.01 15.49
CA ALA A 752 -17.55 10.37 15.85
C ALA A 752 -17.40 8.88 16.21
N GLY A 753 -16.32 8.55 16.93
CA GLY A 753 -15.95 7.19 17.31
C GLY A 753 -15.25 6.38 16.20
N ARG A 754 -15.06 6.91 14.99
CA ARG A 754 -14.23 6.24 13.98
C ARG A 754 -12.75 6.43 14.32
N PHE A 755 -11.94 5.39 14.13
CA PHE A 755 -10.51 5.50 14.44
C PHE A 755 -9.77 6.43 13.47
N PHE A 756 -8.93 7.29 14.05
CA PHE A 756 -8.12 8.28 13.36
C PHE A 756 -6.86 7.65 12.73
N PRO A 757 -6.46 8.03 11.49
CA PRO A 757 -7.14 8.98 10.60
C PRO A 757 -8.25 8.34 9.76
N VAL A 758 -9.43 8.95 9.72
CA VAL A 758 -10.62 8.37 9.06
C VAL A 758 -10.54 8.25 7.53
N ASP A 759 -9.48 8.80 6.91
CA ASP A 759 -9.16 8.64 5.49
C ASP A 759 -8.34 7.37 5.17
N ASN A 760 -7.95 6.61 6.20
CA ASN A 760 -7.12 5.41 6.11
C ASN A 760 -5.72 5.65 5.50
N SER A 761 -5.20 6.89 5.58
CA SER A 761 -3.85 7.28 5.11
C SER A 761 -2.70 6.54 5.83
N ARG A 762 -2.96 5.97 7.01
CA ARG A 762 -2.07 5.06 7.75
C ARG A 762 -2.91 4.08 8.60
N PRO A 763 -2.32 2.95 9.06
CA PRO A 763 -3.05 1.96 9.86
C PRO A 763 -3.73 2.58 11.10
N ARG A 764 -5.03 2.31 11.23
CA ARG A 764 -5.92 2.89 12.26
C ARG A 764 -6.13 1.95 13.45
N ILE A 765 -6.20 0.65 13.16
CA ILE A 765 -6.11 -0.45 14.13
C ILE A 765 -4.68 -0.97 14.08
N LEU A 766 -3.93 -0.76 15.15
CA LEU A 766 -2.52 -1.10 15.27
C LEU A 766 -2.37 -2.45 15.97
N THR A 767 -1.60 -3.35 15.36
CA THR A 767 -1.36 -4.71 15.85
C THR A 767 0.14 -4.99 15.97
N PRO A 768 0.59 -6.09 16.60
CA PRO A 768 1.99 -6.50 16.60
C PRO A 768 2.60 -6.70 15.20
N THR A 769 1.76 -6.91 14.17
CA THR A 769 2.20 -7.07 12.78
C THR A 769 2.18 -5.78 11.96
N THR A 770 1.68 -4.66 12.51
CA THR A 770 1.65 -3.38 11.81
C THR A 770 3.08 -2.85 11.57
N PRO A 771 3.47 -2.54 10.31
CA PRO A 771 4.79 -1.98 10.01
C PRO A 771 5.03 -0.67 10.77
N ASN A 772 6.19 -0.54 11.41
CA ASN A 772 6.57 0.63 12.21
C ASN A 772 5.52 1.04 13.27
N VAL A 773 4.82 0.07 13.85
CA VAL A 773 3.71 0.25 14.82
C VAL A 773 3.94 1.33 15.89
N LYS A 774 5.15 1.45 16.45
CA LYS A 774 5.50 2.54 17.38
C LYS A 774 5.25 3.93 16.79
N GLN A 775 5.79 4.16 15.58
CA GLN A 775 5.65 5.43 14.89
C GLN A 775 4.19 5.68 14.48
N ALA A 776 3.50 4.65 14.00
CA ALA A 776 2.07 4.74 13.67
C ALA A 776 1.21 5.12 14.89
N LEU A 777 1.51 4.57 16.08
CA LEU A 777 0.87 4.99 17.34
C LEU A 777 1.12 6.47 17.65
N PHE A 778 2.38 6.91 17.57
CA PHE A 778 2.78 8.29 17.87
C PHE A 778 2.23 9.31 16.86
N ASP A 779 1.93 8.87 15.63
CA ASP A 779 1.25 9.69 14.63
C ASP A 779 -0.28 9.64 14.79
N ASN A 780 -0.85 8.55 15.32
CA ASN A 780 -2.28 8.44 15.61
C ASN A 780 -2.69 9.22 16.88
N THR A 781 -1.79 9.61 17.77
CA THR A 781 -2.13 10.51 18.89
C THR A 781 -2.27 11.99 18.50
N LYS A 782 -1.94 12.36 17.26
CA LYS A 782 -1.99 13.75 16.76
C LYS A 782 -3.39 14.14 16.27
N VAL A 783 -4.37 14.05 17.17
CA VAL A 783 -5.77 14.42 16.87
C VAL A 783 -5.95 15.93 16.66
N GLY A 784 -5.01 16.74 17.15
CA GLY A 784 -4.91 18.17 16.86
C GLY A 784 -5.73 19.06 17.78
N LEU A 785 -5.81 20.34 17.44
CA LEU A 785 -6.28 21.42 18.32
C LEU A 785 -7.24 22.34 17.55
N CYS A 786 -8.52 22.01 17.55
CA CYS A 786 -9.50 22.61 16.62
C CYS A 786 -10.97 22.57 17.07
N HIS A 787 -11.30 21.81 18.11
CA HIS A 787 -12.68 21.53 18.49
C HIS A 787 -13.08 22.17 19.83
N TRP A 788 -14.32 21.93 20.26
CA TRP A 788 -14.91 22.38 21.54
C TRP A 788 -15.77 21.31 22.22
N ASP A 789 -16.18 20.26 21.49
CA ASP A 789 -16.84 19.06 22.05
C ASP A 789 -15.79 18.12 22.66
N GLU A 790 -15.81 18.02 23.99
CA GLU A 790 -14.79 17.36 24.83
C GLU A 790 -15.32 16.07 25.50
N ARG A 791 -16.44 15.54 24.99
CA ARG A 791 -17.07 14.30 25.47
C ARG A 791 -16.17 13.07 25.27
N PHE A 792 -16.11 12.20 26.27
CA PHE A 792 -15.37 10.94 26.18
C PHE A 792 -16.28 9.75 25.87
N PHE A 793 -17.41 9.61 26.56
CA PHE A 793 -18.24 8.42 26.44
C PHE A 793 -18.92 8.27 25.08
N ASP A 794 -19.40 9.35 24.48
CA ASP A 794 -20.13 9.31 23.21
C ASP A 794 -19.27 8.73 22.07
N PRO A 795 -18.02 9.19 21.82
CA PRO A 795 -17.16 8.57 20.82
C PRO A 795 -16.73 7.15 21.19
N VAL A 796 -16.54 6.83 22.49
CA VAL A 796 -16.23 5.44 22.90
C VAL A 796 -17.40 4.49 22.61
N LEU A 797 -18.62 4.88 22.97
CA LEU A 797 -19.81 4.06 22.73
C LEU A 797 -20.07 3.90 21.23
N ALA A 798 -19.95 4.98 20.44
CA ALA A 798 -20.00 4.90 18.98
C ALA A 798 -18.91 3.96 18.42
N ALA A 799 -17.67 4.07 18.91
CA ALA A 799 -16.55 3.28 18.41
C ALA A 799 -16.71 1.76 18.63
N LEU A 800 -17.35 1.39 19.75
CA LEU A 800 -17.42 0.02 20.26
C LEU A 800 -18.77 -0.66 20.05
N THR A 801 -19.72 -0.01 19.36
CA THR A 801 -21.04 -0.58 19.06
C THR A 801 -21.37 -0.57 17.56
N PRO A 802 -22.35 -1.36 17.11
CA PRO A 802 -22.85 -1.28 15.73
C PRO A 802 -23.44 0.11 15.43
N PRO A 803 -23.23 0.66 14.22
CA PRO A 803 -22.68 -0.02 13.05
C PRO A 803 -21.15 -0.02 12.95
N LEU A 804 -20.43 0.83 13.71
CA LEU A 804 -18.98 1.02 13.51
C LEU A 804 -18.18 -0.23 13.85
N VAL A 805 -18.41 -0.83 15.03
CA VAL A 805 -17.63 -2.02 15.48
C VAL A 805 -17.85 -3.26 14.62
N SER A 806 -18.93 -3.29 13.84
CA SER A 806 -19.38 -4.43 13.03
C SER A 806 -19.20 -4.24 11.52
N SER A 807 -18.75 -3.06 11.06
CA SER A 807 -18.61 -2.73 9.64
C SER A 807 -17.20 -2.25 9.31
N THR A 808 -16.65 -2.65 8.17
CA THR A 808 -15.38 -2.07 7.69
C THR A 808 -15.58 -0.62 7.23
N LYS A 809 -16.79 -0.23 6.80
CA LYS A 809 -17.13 1.13 6.37
C LYS A 809 -18.21 1.76 7.27
N ALA A 810 -18.03 3.00 7.70
CA ALA A 810 -19.08 3.72 8.42
C ALA A 810 -20.27 4.07 7.51
N PRO A 811 -21.53 3.94 7.97
CA PRO A 811 -22.69 4.37 7.19
C PRO A 811 -22.71 5.88 6.95
N GLY A 812 -23.07 6.29 5.73
CA GLY A 812 -23.23 7.70 5.36
C GLY A 812 -21.94 8.47 5.09
N THR A 813 -20.75 7.86 5.22
CA THR A 813 -19.46 8.52 5.00
C THR A 813 -18.95 8.37 3.56
N PRO A 814 -18.11 9.31 3.07
CA PRO A 814 -17.53 9.24 1.73
C PRO A 814 -16.31 8.31 1.64
N TRP A 815 -15.71 7.95 2.77
CA TRP A 815 -14.43 7.22 2.83
C TRP A 815 -14.63 5.70 2.66
N PRO A 816 -13.80 5.01 1.87
CA PRO A 816 -13.74 3.55 1.90
C PRO A 816 -13.09 3.09 3.21
N ASP A 817 -13.62 2.01 3.78
CA ASP A 817 -13.04 1.32 4.93
C ASP A 817 -12.72 2.20 6.17
N ASP A 818 -13.61 3.15 6.52
CA ASP A 818 -13.48 4.05 7.69
C ASP A 818 -14.20 3.58 8.98
N GLY A 819 -14.85 2.40 8.96
CA GLY A 819 -15.46 1.76 10.12
C GLY A 819 -14.45 1.08 11.06
N ASN A 820 -14.93 0.39 12.10
CA ASN A 820 -14.08 -0.12 13.20
C ASN A 820 -14.05 -1.66 13.28
N ALA A 821 -14.61 -2.37 12.30
CA ALA A 821 -14.58 -3.83 12.27
C ALA A 821 -13.17 -4.41 12.43
N GLY A 822 -13.05 -5.42 13.28
CA GLY A 822 -11.79 -6.09 13.60
C GLY A 822 -11.06 -5.55 14.83
N PHE A 823 -11.46 -4.41 15.41
CA PHE A 823 -10.82 -3.89 16.63
C PHE A 823 -11.20 -4.68 17.88
N LEU A 824 -12.50 -4.80 18.19
CA LEU A 824 -12.98 -5.39 19.45
C LEU A 824 -13.00 -6.93 19.37
N ARG A 825 -12.36 -7.60 20.33
CA ARG A 825 -12.30 -9.06 20.44
C ARG A 825 -12.95 -9.54 21.74
N ASP A 826 -13.79 -10.57 21.68
CA ASP A 826 -14.49 -11.09 22.87
C ASP A 826 -13.54 -11.63 23.96
N ASP A 827 -12.36 -12.12 23.57
CA ASP A 827 -11.37 -12.76 24.45
C ASP A 827 -10.21 -11.84 24.88
N ALA A 828 -10.29 -10.55 24.57
CA ALA A 828 -9.31 -9.54 24.97
C ALA A 828 -9.83 -8.65 26.13
N ARG A 829 -8.94 -8.14 26.98
CA ARG A 829 -9.25 -7.04 27.91
C ARG A 829 -9.43 -5.74 27.11
N LEU A 830 -10.48 -4.97 27.40
CA LEU A 830 -10.66 -3.63 26.83
C LEU A 830 -10.03 -2.59 27.75
N ALA A 831 -9.08 -1.83 27.22
CA ALA A 831 -8.45 -0.70 27.88
C ALA A 831 -9.00 0.61 27.30
N LEU A 832 -9.52 1.46 28.17
CA LEU A 832 -10.02 2.78 27.82
C LEU A 832 -9.13 3.83 28.49
N LEU A 833 -8.47 4.67 27.69
CA LEU A 833 -7.63 5.77 28.15
C LEU A 833 -8.23 7.11 27.72
N ALA A 834 -8.68 7.91 28.69
CA ALA A 834 -9.07 9.31 28.48
C ALA A 834 -7.88 10.24 28.69
N VAL A 835 -7.73 11.25 27.82
CA VAL A 835 -6.82 12.38 28.00
C VAL A 835 -7.56 13.66 27.62
N SER A 836 -7.98 14.46 28.61
CA SER A 836 -8.81 15.68 28.44
C SER A 836 -8.61 16.64 29.61
N ASP A 837 -8.57 17.94 29.35
CA ASP A 837 -8.48 18.99 30.37
C ASP A 837 -9.85 19.53 30.84
N ALA A 838 -10.94 18.92 30.38
CA ALA A 838 -12.32 19.23 30.73
C ALA A 838 -13.04 18.05 31.42
N ASP A 839 -14.36 18.14 31.59
CA ASP A 839 -15.21 17.04 32.05
C ASP A 839 -16.03 16.45 30.88
N ASP A 840 -16.45 15.20 31.01
CA ASP A 840 -17.16 14.43 29.96
C ASP A 840 -18.54 15.01 29.58
N ASP A 841 -19.01 16.07 30.25
CA ASP A 841 -20.21 16.81 29.92
C ASP A 841 -19.99 18.27 29.48
N ASN A 842 -18.76 18.68 29.16
CA ASN A 842 -18.54 20.06 28.72
C ASN A 842 -19.39 20.39 27.48
N ASP A 843 -20.05 21.55 27.53
CA ASP A 843 -21.09 22.01 26.60
C ASP A 843 -22.32 21.07 26.38
N VAL A 844 -22.53 20.04 27.20
CA VAL A 844 -23.70 19.13 27.10
C VAL A 844 -24.88 19.60 27.97
N VAL A 845 -25.99 19.96 27.34
CA VAL A 845 -27.24 20.28 28.05
C VAL A 845 -27.94 19.00 28.54
N ASN A 846 -27.85 18.73 29.85
CA ASN A 846 -28.38 17.54 30.54
C ASN A 846 -27.74 16.21 30.08
N PRO A 847 -26.46 15.96 30.42
CA PRO A 847 -25.77 14.73 30.06
C PRO A 847 -26.43 13.49 30.71
N PRO A 848 -26.36 12.30 30.07
CA PRO A 848 -26.80 11.06 30.70
C PRO A 848 -26.03 10.77 32.01
N PRO A 849 -26.65 10.08 32.99
CA PRO A 849 -25.96 9.64 34.19
C PRO A 849 -24.80 8.71 33.84
N VAL A 850 -23.64 8.89 34.50
CA VAL A 850 -22.45 8.03 34.30
C VAL A 850 -22.78 6.54 34.45
N SER A 851 -23.69 6.18 35.35
CA SER A 851 -24.15 4.79 35.54
C SER A 851 -24.90 4.19 34.36
N GLU A 852 -25.61 5.00 33.55
CA GLU A 852 -26.21 4.53 32.29
C GLU A 852 -25.12 4.23 31.26
N MET A 853 -24.09 5.07 31.21
CA MET A 853 -22.99 4.97 30.23
C MET A 853 -22.03 3.83 30.56
N VAL A 854 -21.67 3.64 31.84
CA VAL A 854 -20.98 2.44 32.35
C VAL A 854 -21.83 1.19 32.12
N GLY A 855 -23.15 1.28 32.31
CA GLY A 855 -24.10 0.23 31.96
C GLY A 855 -24.00 -0.19 30.48
N LYS A 856 -24.02 0.78 29.56
CA LYS A 856 -23.84 0.54 28.12
C LYS A 856 -22.45 -0.03 27.78
N LEU A 857 -21.37 0.50 28.37
CA LEU A 857 -20.02 -0.05 28.19
C LEU A 857 -19.90 -1.49 28.69
N SER A 858 -20.56 -1.86 29.79
CA SER A 858 -20.53 -3.26 30.27
C SER A 858 -21.02 -4.23 29.20
N GLN A 859 -22.02 -3.85 28.41
CA GLN A 859 -22.61 -4.69 27.35
C GLN A 859 -21.65 -4.91 26.17
N VAL A 860 -20.68 -4.02 25.95
CA VAL A 860 -19.61 -4.20 24.94
C VAL A 860 -18.79 -5.47 25.22
N LYS A 861 -18.62 -5.84 26.50
CA LYS A 861 -18.02 -7.12 26.93
C LYS A 861 -19.07 -8.05 27.57
N LYS A 862 -20.33 -7.99 27.11
CA LYS A 862 -21.44 -8.88 27.52
C LYS A 862 -21.68 -8.91 29.04
N GLY A 863 -21.56 -7.76 29.69
CA GLY A 863 -21.69 -7.57 31.14
C GLY A 863 -20.39 -7.73 31.95
N ALA A 864 -19.29 -8.17 31.34
CA ALA A 864 -18.03 -8.44 32.03
C ALA A 864 -17.20 -7.17 32.28
N LEU A 865 -17.62 -6.37 33.26
CA LEU A 865 -16.89 -5.16 33.69
C LEU A 865 -15.44 -5.45 34.12
N ASP A 866 -15.13 -6.66 34.60
CA ASP A 866 -13.77 -7.08 34.97
C ASP A 866 -12.82 -7.29 33.78
N LEU A 867 -13.35 -7.33 32.56
CA LEU A 867 -12.58 -7.28 31.32
C LEU A 867 -12.33 -5.85 30.82
N ILE A 868 -12.99 -4.84 31.40
CA ILE A 868 -12.81 -3.44 31.01
C ILE A 868 -11.95 -2.75 32.07
N SER A 869 -10.92 -2.02 31.66
CA SER A 869 -10.13 -1.17 32.56
C SER A 869 -10.16 0.25 32.05
N PHE A 870 -10.47 1.19 32.94
CA PHE A 870 -10.50 2.61 32.65
C PHE A 870 -9.30 3.32 33.30
N ALA A 871 -8.65 4.18 32.53
CA ALA A 871 -7.66 5.13 33.02
C ALA A 871 -7.97 6.53 32.46
N GLY A 872 -7.80 7.57 33.27
CA GLY A 872 -7.94 8.96 32.82
C GLY A 872 -6.77 9.82 33.27
N ILE A 873 -6.17 10.55 32.32
CA ILE A 873 -5.28 11.68 32.60
C ILE A 873 -6.16 12.92 32.40
N VAL A 874 -6.71 13.46 33.50
CA VAL A 874 -7.82 14.44 33.46
C VAL A 874 -7.67 15.52 34.54
N GLY A 875 -8.43 16.61 34.43
CA GLY A 875 -8.47 17.67 35.43
C GLY A 875 -8.98 17.19 36.80
N LEU A 876 -8.10 16.84 37.74
CA LEU A 876 -8.51 16.46 39.11
C LEU A 876 -8.61 17.65 40.07
N ARG A 877 -8.15 18.81 39.61
CA ARG A 877 -8.23 20.13 40.26
C ARG A 877 -8.07 21.20 39.20
N MET A 878 -8.47 22.43 39.53
CA MET A 878 -8.19 23.58 38.67
C MET A 878 -6.68 23.90 38.62
N CYS A 879 -6.18 24.17 37.42
CA CYS A 879 -4.86 24.75 37.14
C CYS A 879 -4.94 25.61 35.86
N ASN A 880 -3.82 26.16 35.39
CA ASN A 880 -3.82 27.13 34.28
C ASN A 880 -4.35 26.57 32.95
N ASN A 881 -4.23 25.26 32.74
CA ASN A 881 -4.51 24.55 31.49
C ASN A 881 -5.65 23.52 31.69
N VAL A 882 -6.59 23.79 32.59
CA VAL A 882 -7.77 22.93 32.83
C VAL A 882 -9.00 23.79 32.74
N GLU A 883 -9.85 23.50 31.75
CA GLU A 883 -11.15 24.16 31.58
C GLU A 883 -12.13 23.76 32.69
N GLN A 884 -12.22 22.45 32.99
CA GLN A 884 -13.14 21.92 33.99
C GLN A 884 -12.53 20.77 34.79
N VAL A 885 -12.88 20.69 36.08
CA VAL A 885 -12.57 19.51 36.89
C VAL A 885 -13.43 18.34 36.42
N GLY A 886 -12.79 17.23 36.04
CA GLY A 886 -13.37 16.01 35.50
C GLY A 886 -14.19 15.19 36.50
N THR A 887 -15.26 15.76 37.05
CA THR A 887 -16.12 15.13 38.06
C THR A 887 -16.83 13.87 37.56
N ARG A 888 -17.18 13.79 36.28
CA ARG A 888 -17.74 12.58 35.67
C ARG A 888 -16.68 11.51 35.52
N TYR A 889 -15.48 11.86 35.06
CA TYR A 889 -14.34 10.94 35.04
C TYR A 889 -14.03 10.34 36.42
N MET A 890 -14.13 11.15 37.49
CA MET A 890 -14.04 10.67 38.89
C MET A 890 -15.11 9.63 39.23
N GLU A 891 -16.32 9.75 38.68
CA GLU A 891 -17.39 8.78 38.88
C GLU A 891 -17.22 7.52 38.02
N ILE A 892 -16.73 7.64 36.78
CA ILE A 892 -16.35 6.49 35.93
C ILE A 892 -15.33 5.62 36.66
N ALA A 893 -14.27 6.25 37.18
CA ALA A 893 -13.21 5.56 37.90
C ALA A 893 -13.71 4.81 39.14
N ARG A 894 -14.69 5.37 39.88
CA ARG A 894 -15.34 4.65 41.00
C ARG A 894 -16.13 3.45 40.51
N GLN A 895 -16.94 3.59 39.46
CA GLN A 895 -17.83 2.54 39.00
C GLN A 895 -17.12 1.41 38.25
N MET A 896 -16.00 1.71 37.59
CA MET A 896 -15.21 0.74 36.81
C MET A 896 -13.91 0.30 37.51
N ASN A 897 -13.71 0.70 38.78
CA ASN A 897 -12.44 0.51 39.51
C ASN A 897 -11.21 0.99 38.70
N GLY A 898 -11.39 2.12 38.00
CA GLY A 898 -10.39 2.73 37.14
C GLY A 898 -9.41 3.62 37.91
N LYS A 899 -8.32 4.00 37.25
CA LYS A 899 -7.30 4.89 37.80
C LYS A 899 -7.42 6.30 37.21
N LEU A 900 -7.15 7.31 38.01
CA LEU A 900 -7.08 8.70 37.55
C LEU A 900 -5.77 9.35 37.93
N TYR A 901 -5.31 10.22 37.05
CA TYR A 901 -4.11 11.01 37.19
C TYR A 901 -4.40 12.47 36.86
N ASP A 902 -3.75 13.37 37.57
CA ASP A 902 -3.97 14.82 37.46
C ASP A 902 -3.25 15.38 36.23
N ILE A 903 -4.00 15.78 35.19
CA ILE A 903 -3.45 16.35 33.96
C ILE A 903 -2.57 17.58 34.21
N CYS A 904 -2.82 18.29 35.32
CA CYS A 904 -2.02 19.43 35.78
C CYS A 904 -0.56 19.10 36.17
N ASP A 905 -0.14 17.83 36.17
CA ASP A 905 1.24 17.40 36.46
C ASP A 905 1.94 16.86 35.18
N LEU A 906 2.12 17.76 34.21
CA LEU A 906 2.72 17.50 32.89
C LEU A 906 4.11 16.81 32.94
N ASN A 907 4.85 16.97 34.04
CA ASN A 907 6.17 16.35 34.22
C ASN A 907 6.11 14.85 34.55
N ASN A 908 4.93 14.33 34.87
CA ASN A 908 4.73 13.02 35.46
C ASN A 908 3.94 12.06 34.54
N PHE A 909 3.56 12.51 33.34
CA PHE A 909 2.81 11.74 32.33
C PHE A 909 3.44 10.37 32.04
N GLY A 910 4.78 10.26 32.02
CA GLY A 910 5.48 8.98 31.85
C GLY A 910 5.06 7.92 32.88
N THR A 911 5.02 8.27 34.17
CA THR A 911 4.61 7.31 35.21
C THR A 911 3.10 7.06 35.20
N MET A 912 2.30 8.05 34.83
CA MET A 912 0.85 7.91 34.66
C MET A 912 0.51 6.89 33.57
N LEU A 913 1.19 6.96 32.42
CA LEU A 913 1.08 6.01 31.32
C LEU A 913 1.58 4.61 31.70
N ASP A 914 2.67 4.52 32.47
CA ASP A 914 3.17 3.27 33.05
C ASP A 914 2.12 2.60 33.97
N ASP A 915 1.50 3.35 34.88
CA ASP A 915 0.55 2.79 35.83
C ASP A 915 -0.83 2.53 35.23
N ALA A 916 -1.22 3.25 34.18
CA ALA A 916 -2.46 3.04 33.42
C ALA A 916 -2.53 1.64 32.79
N LEU A 917 -1.39 1.07 32.39
CA LEU A 917 -1.33 -0.27 31.77
C LEU A 917 -1.13 -1.44 32.76
N GLY A 918 -1.02 -1.17 34.06
CA GLY A 918 -0.54 -2.16 35.05
C GLY A 918 -1.31 -3.48 35.13
N THR A 919 -2.65 -3.45 35.05
CA THR A 919 -3.52 -4.62 35.23
C THR A 919 -3.90 -5.33 33.92
N LEU A 920 -3.65 -4.69 32.76
CA LEU A 920 -4.08 -5.18 31.45
C LEU A 920 -3.29 -6.38 30.94
N LEU A 921 -2.08 -6.57 31.47
CA LEU A 921 -1.13 -7.59 31.01
C LEU A 921 -1.21 -8.90 31.82
N LEU A 922 -2.20 -9.02 32.71
CA LEU A 922 -2.45 -10.21 33.51
C LEU A 922 -3.33 -11.22 32.75
N PRO A 923 -3.14 -12.54 32.93
CA PRO A 923 -4.02 -13.57 32.39
C PRO A 923 -5.51 -13.33 32.71
N LEU A 924 -6.40 -13.93 31.93
CA LEU A 924 -7.83 -13.87 32.24
C LEU A 924 -8.12 -14.64 33.53
N SER A 925 -8.78 -13.94 34.45
CA SER A 925 -9.23 -14.47 35.75
C SER A 925 -10.66 -14.99 35.71
N SER A 926 -11.43 -14.69 34.67
CA SER A 926 -12.82 -15.07 34.53
C SER A 926 -13.15 -15.51 33.11
N PHE A 927 -14.03 -16.50 32.95
CA PHE A 927 -14.42 -17.07 31.66
C PHE A 927 -15.96 -17.16 31.58
N PRO A 928 -16.62 -16.65 30.52
CA PRO A 928 -18.07 -16.57 30.44
C PRO A 928 -18.68 -17.90 30.04
N LEU A 929 -19.63 -18.39 30.82
CA LEU A 929 -20.45 -19.53 30.44
C LEU A 929 -21.43 -19.10 29.34
N SER A 930 -21.67 -19.95 28.34
CA SER A 930 -22.58 -19.64 27.21
C SER A 930 -24.07 -19.74 27.57
N ALA A 931 -24.38 -20.24 28.77
CA ALA A 931 -25.70 -20.29 29.40
C ALA A 931 -25.55 -20.28 30.92
N HIS A 932 -26.60 -19.90 31.67
CA HIS A 932 -26.59 -20.05 33.13
C HIS A 932 -26.63 -21.55 33.50
N PRO A 933 -25.85 -22.03 34.47
CA PRO A 933 -25.86 -23.42 34.90
C PRO A 933 -27.05 -23.71 35.83
N ARG A 934 -27.69 -24.88 35.66
CA ARG A 934 -28.84 -25.35 36.45
C ARG A 934 -28.51 -25.57 37.92
N ASP A 935 -27.32 -26.09 38.16
CA ASP A 935 -26.72 -26.22 39.47
C ASP A 935 -25.28 -25.73 39.38
N ALA A 936 -24.97 -24.66 40.11
CA ALA A 936 -23.62 -24.10 40.17
C ALA A 936 -22.60 -25.05 40.82
N ALA A 937 -23.04 -25.99 41.66
CA ALA A 937 -22.19 -27.02 42.24
C ALA A 937 -21.88 -28.17 41.26
N ALA A 938 -22.64 -28.30 40.17
CA ALA A 938 -22.45 -29.32 39.15
C ALA A 938 -21.52 -28.88 37.99
N ILE A 939 -21.00 -27.64 38.02
CA ILE A 939 -20.07 -27.15 37.01
C ILE A 939 -18.73 -27.87 37.16
N ALA A 940 -18.37 -28.70 36.16
CA ALA A 940 -17.09 -29.38 36.10
C ALA A 940 -16.09 -28.55 35.29
N VAL A 941 -15.12 -27.91 35.95
CA VAL A 941 -14.04 -27.17 35.28
C VAL A 941 -12.79 -28.04 35.15
N THR A 942 -12.16 -28.03 33.97
CA THR A 942 -10.82 -28.60 33.76
C THR A 942 -9.86 -27.56 33.22
N VAL A 943 -8.58 -27.71 33.55
CA VAL A 943 -7.46 -26.93 32.99
C VAL A 943 -6.40 -27.94 32.52
N ASN A 944 -6.06 -27.91 31.24
CA ASN A 944 -5.25 -28.91 30.55
C ASN A 944 -5.75 -30.36 30.77
N GLY A 945 -7.08 -30.53 30.85
CA GLY A 945 -7.74 -31.82 31.09
C GLY A 945 -7.72 -32.28 32.55
N ALA A 946 -7.01 -31.60 33.45
CA ALA A 946 -7.05 -31.88 34.89
C ALA A 946 -8.22 -31.12 35.55
N ALA A 947 -9.05 -31.81 36.33
CA ALA A 947 -10.16 -31.20 37.05
C ALA A 947 -9.66 -30.16 38.07
N ARG A 948 -10.38 -29.04 38.19
CA ARG A 948 -10.10 -27.92 39.11
C ARG A 948 -11.29 -27.68 40.03
N THR A 949 -11.02 -27.31 41.27
CA THR A 949 -12.02 -26.98 42.30
C THR A 949 -11.79 -25.61 42.94
N ASP A 950 -10.69 -24.97 42.57
CA ASP A 950 -10.17 -23.67 42.98
C ASP A 950 -10.65 -22.55 42.05
N PHE A 951 -11.95 -22.58 41.76
CA PHE A 951 -12.69 -21.54 41.04
C PHE A 951 -14.00 -21.25 41.79
N ARG A 952 -14.63 -20.11 41.53
CA ARG A 952 -16.00 -19.80 41.94
C ARG A 952 -16.86 -19.51 40.72
N TYR A 953 -18.14 -19.87 40.75
CA TYR A 953 -19.11 -19.38 39.79
C TYR A 953 -19.71 -18.06 40.26
N ASP A 954 -19.68 -17.04 39.40
CA ASP A 954 -20.27 -15.74 39.62
C ASP A 954 -21.61 -15.64 38.86
N ALA A 955 -22.70 -15.81 39.59
CA ALA A 955 -24.04 -15.84 39.04
C ALA A 955 -24.56 -14.48 38.53
N GLY A 956 -23.92 -13.36 38.93
CA GLY A 956 -24.32 -12.03 38.47
C GLY A 956 -23.78 -11.68 37.08
N THR A 957 -22.68 -12.32 36.68
CA THR A 957 -22.01 -12.11 35.38
C THR A 957 -22.01 -13.36 34.49
N ASN A 958 -22.53 -14.49 34.99
CA ASN A 958 -22.49 -15.82 34.38
C ASN A 958 -21.07 -16.29 34.01
N ARG A 959 -20.11 -16.21 34.94
CA ARG A 959 -18.69 -16.54 34.70
C ARG A 959 -18.16 -17.53 35.72
N ILE A 960 -17.24 -18.40 35.31
CA ILE A 960 -16.31 -19.04 36.25
C ILE A 960 -15.14 -18.09 36.51
N VAL A 961 -14.70 -17.96 37.76
CA VAL A 961 -13.69 -17.00 38.21
C VAL A 961 -12.64 -17.72 39.06
N PHE A 962 -11.37 -17.63 38.65
CA PHE A 962 -10.22 -18.10 39.39
C PHE A 962 -9.65 -16.97 40.28
N PRO A 963 -9.21 -17.26 41.52
CA PRO A 963 -8.47 -16.30 42.34
C PRO A 963 -7.05 -16.08 41.79
N GLN A 964 -6.41 -14.96 42.18
CA GLN A 964 -5.13 -14.53 41.60
C GLN A 964 -3.97 -15.52 41.79
N ASP A 965 -3.99 -16.30 42.87
CA ASP A 965 -3.01 -17.33 43.21
C ASP A 965 -3.23 -18.67 42.47
N ALA A 966 -4.37 -18.84 41.80
CA ALA A 966 -4.75 -20.06 41.08
C ALA A 966 -5.03 -19.85 39.57
N LEU A 967 -4.65 -18.70 39.01
CA LEU A 967 -4.88 -18.36 37.60
C LEU A 967 -4.31 -19.44 36.66
N PRO A 968 -5.08 -19.91 35.65
CA PRO A 968 -4.53 -20.76 34.60
C PRO A 968 -3.39 -20.03 33.88
N PRO A 969 -2.19 -20.63 33.73
CA PRO A 969 -1.08 -19.98 33.04
C PRO A 969 -1.34 -19.88 31.53
N PRO A 970 -0.73 -18.91 30.81
CA PRO A 970 -0.80 -18.82 29.35
C PRO A 970 -0.43 -20.14 28.66
N GLY A 971 -1.15 -20.45 27.59
CA GLY A 971 -1.11 -21.73 26.88
C GLY A 971 -1.96 -22.85 27.49
N SER A 972 -2.83 -22.56 28.47
CA SER A 972 -3.70 -23.56 29.08
C SER A 972 -5.07 -23.69 28.41
N HIS A 973 -5.48 -24.93 28.12
CA HIS A 973 -6.84 -25.27 27.70
C HIS A 973 -7.78 -25.30 28.91
N ILE A 974 -8.74 -24.39 29.03
CA ILE A 974 -9.80 -24.43 30.04
C ILE A 974 -11.09 -24.98 29.41
N SER A 975 -11.82 -25.82 30.14
CA SER A 975 -13.18 -26.21 29.77
C SER A 975 -14.12 -26.15 30.97
N ALA A 976 -15.37 -25.76 30.76
CA ALA A 976 -16.45 -25.95 31.73
C ALA A 976 -17.53 -26.86 31.13
N THR A 977 -17.95 -27.86 31.89
CA THR A 977 -19.03 -28.78 31.53
C THR A 977 -20.15 -28.62 32.55
N TYR A 978 -21.36 -28.31 32.10
CA TYR A 978 -22.51 -28.10 32.99
C TYR A 978 -23.84 -28.29 32.24
N ASP A 979 -24.90 -28.62 32.97
CA ASP A 979 -26.25 -28.59 32.41
C ASP A 979 -26.83 -27.17 32.54
N PRO A 980 -27.39 -26.58 31.47
CA PRO A 980 -27.95 -25.22 31.51
C PRO A 980 -29.27 -25.16 32.31
N ASN A 981 -29.52 -24.04 32.97
CA ASN A 981 -30.73 -23.76 33.74
C ASN A 981 -31.91 -23.38 32.83
N CYS A 982 -33.13 -23.58 33.32
CA CYS A 982 -34.36 -23.18 32.63
C CYS A 982 -34.76 -21.70 32.87
N ASN A 983 -33.92 -20.88 33.52
CA ASN A 983 -34.27 -19.53 33.99
C ASN A 983 -33.96 -18.44 32.97
#